data_AF-A0A9P0KY48-F1
#
_entry.id   AF-A0A9P0KY48-F1
#
_cell.length_a   1.000
_cell.length_b   1.000
_cell.length_c   1.000
_cell.angle_alpha   90.00
_cell.angle_beta   90.00
_cell.angle_gamma   90.00
#
_symmetry.space_group_name_H-M   'P 1'
#
loop_
_entity.id
_entity.type
_entity.pdbx_description
1 polymer ?
#
loop_
_entity_poly.entity_id
_entity_poly.type
_entity_poly.pdbx_seq_one_letter_code
_entity_poly.pdbx_strand_id
1 'polypeptide(L)'
;MPYAQLHYPFERTKDFEECFPADFIAEGIDQTRGWFYTLIVISTALFGKAPFKNLIANGLVLASDGQKMSKSKKNYPDPLKIVNMYGADALRLYLINSPVVRAENLRFKEEGVRDIVKDVFLPWYNAYRFLLQNIEVYVQNNDNTFTYDEKRVCSSNIMDRWILSFTQSLLMYIRKEMELYHLYNVIPRLTQFFDYLTNWYVRMNRKRLKGEGGEDDCRTALTTLFDILLNIIKMMAPFSPFLSENMYQCLKQLTESSSESVHYLMLPQPNKDLIDVTIERAVSRMQSVIELGRVVRDRKTIPVKYPLPEVIVVHRDQQYLDDILSLQDYILSELNVRRISTTTDKAKFGITLRAEPDHKILGARLKQEFKAVTQGLKALTDTEINEMVEKGHREIAGQRVEISEVRLIFKSETLNTDQYEVNSDNDVLILLDVTPDSSMQDEGTAREIINRVQKLRKKAHLVPTDEIKVFYKAEGDLERVAKEHKQFIEGTLKANFEEMNKRKSSDQLIIEEDQKLKDCNIKIALTKSSDVQLPAVKWANVQLVEFKSRYCNGASKGLILLEVQKMPVPLDQIKGEIFNLFGITNFDLWLQTGKVTNTKDLEKAASATLYVVPMDKKVELPPQNGTPFCKLLNVVENGSPKTIILENPVGCPTNYKV
;
A
#
# COMPACT_ATOMS: atom_id res chain seq x y z
N MET A 1 -44.34 18.84 -0.68
CA MET A 1 -45.46 19.12 -1.61
C MET A 1 -45.05 20.33 -2.40
N PRO A 2 -44.37 20.13 -3.53
CA PRO A 2 -43.69 21.20 -4.25
C PRO A 2 -44.63 22.02 -5.15
N TYR A 3 -45.92 22.16 -4.83
CA TYR A 3 -46.79 23.03 -5.63
C TYR A 3 -46.51 24.51 -5.31
N ALA A 4 -46.33 24.86 -4.03
CA ALA A 4 -46.09 26.23 -3.61
C ALA A 4 -44.75 26.81 -4.12
N GLN A 5 -43.69 26.00 -4.17
CA GLN A 5 -42.37 26.44 -4.70
C GLN A 5 -42.41 26.78 -6.20
N LEU A 6 -43.43 26.29 -6.91
CA LEU A 6 -43.65 26.54 -8.34
C LEU A 6 -44.67 27.64 -8.60
N HIS A 7 -45.20 28.29 -7.55
CA HIS A 7 -46.30 29.23 -7.65
C HIS A 7 -47.57 28.63 -8.30
N TYR A 8 -47.75 27.30 -8.19
CA TYR A 8 -48.94 26.60 -8.65
C TYR A 8 -50.16 27.06 -7.82
N PRO A 9 -51.35 27.26 -8.45
CA PRO A 9 -51.69 26.94 -9.84
C PRO A 9 -51.49 28.07 -10.86
N PHE A 10 -50.90 29.19 -10.46
CA PHE A 10 -50.82 30.38 -11.30
C PHE A 10 -49.77 30.27 -12.41
N GLU A 11 -48.66 29.59 -12.11
CA GLU A 11 -47.52 29.43 -13.01
C GLU A 11 -46.97 28.00 -12.99
N ARG A 12 -46.18 27.66 -14.03
CA ARG A 12 -45.37 26.43 -14.11
C ARG A 12 -46.14 25.13 -13.88
N THR A 13 -47.40 25.09 -14.31
CA THR A 13 -48.29 23.92 -14.19
C THR A 13 -47.67 22.65 -14.77
N LYS A 14 -47.06 22.75 -15.97
CA LYS A 14 -46.41 21.61 -16.62
C LYS A 14 -45.28 21.02 -15.76
N ASP A 15 -44.44 21.86 -15.17
CA ASP A 15 -43.34 21.42 -14.31
C ASP A 15 -43.86 20.69 -13.07
N PHE A 16 -44.95 21.19 -12.48
CA PHE A 16 -45.61 20.51 -11.37
C PHE A 16 -46.14 19.15 -11.78
N GLU A 17 -46.85 19.06 -12.91
CA GLU A 17 -47.43 17.80 -13.41
C GLU A 17 -46.36 16.75 -13.78
N GLU A 18 -45.19 17.17 -14.26
CA GLU A 18 -44.07 16.27 -14.59
C GLU A 18 -43.31 15.80 -13.33
N CYS A 19 -43.24 16.62 -12.28
CA CYS A 19 -42.48 16.32 -11.06
C CYS A 19 -43.32 15.75 -9.92
N PHE A 20 -44.65 15.80 -10.01
CA PHE A 20 -45.57 15.29 -8.99
C PHE A 20 -46.25 13.98 -9.44
N PRO A 21 -46.17 12.91 -8.64
CA PRO A 21 -45.55 12.81 -7.32
C PRO A 21 -44.02 12.64 -7.37
N ALA A 22 -43.34 13.12 -6.33
CA ALA A 22 -41.88 13.04 -6.24
C ALA A 22 -41.40 11.57 -6.17
N ASP A 23 -40.28 11.23 -6.79
CA ASP A 23 -39.80 9.85 -6.78
C ASP A 23 -39.29 9.39 -5.41
N PHE A 24 -38.70 10.31 -4.62
CA PHE A 24 -38.03 10.00 -3.37
C PHE A 24 -38.12 11.15 -2.36
N ILE A 25 -38.26 10.80 -1.08
CA ILE A 25 -38.11 11.71 0.05
C ILE A 25 -37.39 10.97 1.20
N ALA A 26 -36.50 11.67 1.92
CA ALA A 26 -35.82 11.11 3.08
C ALA A 26 -35.65 12.14 4.19
N GLU A 27 -36.14 11.82 5.38
CA GLU A 27 -36.04 12.67 6.57
C GLU A 27 -35.94 11.82 7.84
N GLY A 28 -35.72 12.46 8.99
CA GLY A 28 -35.76 11.80 10.29
C GLY A 28 -37.12 11.16 10.62
N ILE A 29 -37.10 10.10 11.42
CA ILE A 29 -38.27 9.32 11.84
C ILE A 29 -39.29 10.16 12.62
N ASP A 30 -38.85 11.26 13.22
CA ASP A 30 -39.71 12.26 13.86
C ASP A 30 -40.63 12.98 12.87
N GLN A 31 -40.33 12.96 11.57
CA GLN A 31 -41.18 13.54 10.52
C GLN A 31 -42.40 12.68 10.16
N THR A 32 -42.52 11.46 10.68
CA THR A 32 -43.72 10.62 10.52
C THR A 32 -44.99 11.28 11.03
N ARG A 33 -44.88 12.15 12.04
CA ARG A 33 -45.99 12.96 12.57
C ARG A 33 -45.91 14.44 12.16
N GLY A 34 -44.87 14.80 11.41
CA GLY A 34 -44.61 16.17 10.97
C GLY A 34 -44.80 16.29 9.46
N TRP A 35 -43.69 16.46 8.75
CA TRP A 35 -43.72 16.76 7.33
C TRP A 35 -44.36 15.64 6.51
N PHE A 36 -44.00 14.37 6.71
CA PHE A 36 -44.57 13.26 5.94
C PHE A 36 -46.10 13.20 6.04
N TYR A 37 -46.62 13.32 7.26
CA TYR A 37 -48.06 13.35 7.51
C TYR A 37 -48.73 14.53 6.78
N THR A 38 -48.19 15.73 6.95
CA THR A 38 -48.76 16.95 6.38
C THR A 38 -48.74 16.91 4.86
N LEU A 39 -47.66 16.40 4.26
CA LEU A 39 -47.55 16.21 2.82
C LEU A 39 -48.63 15.25 2.28
N ILE A 40 -48.83 14.11 2.94
CA ILE A 40 -49.85 13.13 2.54
C ILE A 40 -51.25 13.74 2.63
N VAL A 41 -51.57 14.41 3.73
CA VAL A 41 -52.90 15.01 3.95
C VAL A 41 -53.21 16.04 2.87
N ILE A 42 -52.31 17.00 2.64
CA ILE A 42 -52.51 18.06 1.64
C ILE A 42 -52.62 17.48 0.23
N SER A 43 -51.74 16.54 -0.11
CA SER A 43 -51.69 15.91 -1.44
C SER A 43 -52.94 15.11 -1.74
N THR A 44 -53.42 14.34 -0.76
CA THR A 44 -54.63 13.53 -0.90
C THR A 44 -55.86 14.43 -1.01
N ALA A 45 -55.94 15.49 -0.19
CA ALA A 45 -57.07 16.42 -0.20
C ALA A 45 -57.18 17.24 -1.50
N LEU A 46 -56.04 17.72 -2.03
CA LEU A 46 -56.04 18.58 -3.23
C LEU A 46 -55.98 17.80 -4.54
N PHE A 47 -55.30 16.65 -4.57
CA PHE A 47 -54.95 15.95 -5.81
C PHE A 47 -55.32 14.46 -5.82
N GLY A 48 -55.84 13.91 -4.72
CA GLY A 48 -56.26 12.50 -4.64
C GLY A 48 -55.14 11.47 -4.81
N LYS A 49 -53.87 11.87 -4.61
CA LYS A 49 -52.68 11.02 -4.81
C LYS A 49 -51.68 11.23 -3.68
N ALA A 50 -50.85 10.22 -3.43
CA ALA A 50 -49.71 10.32 -2.53
C ALA A 50 -48.66 11.32 -3.08
N PRO A 51 -47.98 12.09 -2.23
CA PRO A 51 -47.04 13.14 -2.67
C PRO A 51 -45.66 12.64 -3.13
N PHE A 52 -45.35 11.38 -2.83
CA PHE A 52 -44.09 10.74 -3.16
C PHE A 52 -44.30 9.25 -3.46
N LYS A 53 -43.40 8.66 -4.27
CA LYS A 53 -43.40 7.23 -4.62
C LYS A 53 -42.62 6.40 -3.61
N ASN A 54 -41.48 6.91 -3.13
CA ASN A 54 -40.65 6.27 -2.11
C ASN A 54 -40.41 7.21 -0.92
N LEU A 55 -40.58 6.69 0.31
CA LEU A 55 -40.31 7.40 1.55
C LEU A 55 -39.32 6.60 2.40
N ILE A 56 -38.21 7.23 2.77
CA ILE A 56 -37.22 6.68 3.70
C ILE A 56 -37.23 7.49 4.99
N ALA A 57 -37.50 6.81 6.11
CA ALA A 57 -37.42 7.40 7.45
C ALA A 57 -36.08 7.02 8.09
N ASN A 58 -35.18 8.00 8.21
CA ASN A 58 -33.89 7.83 8.87
C ASN A 58 -34.06 7.89 10.40
N GLY A 59 -33.21 7.20 11.16
CA GLY A 59 -33.17 7.32 12.60
C GLY A 59 -32.57 8.65 13.06
N LEU A 60 -32.31 8.78 14.36
CA LEU A 60 -31.76 10.01 14.92
C LEU A 60 -30.27 9.87 15.23
N VAL A 61 -29.51 10.91 14.91
CA VAL A 61 -28.13 11.04 15.38
C VAL A 61 -28.14 11.62 16.79
N LEU A 62 -27.61 10.84 17.72
CA LEU A 62 -27.49 11.14 19.14
C LEU A 62 -26.05 11.49 19.47
N ALA A 63 -25.86 12.26 20.53
CA ALA A 63 -24.56 12.47 21.14
C ALA A 63 -23.94 11.14 21.60
N SER A 64 -22.64 11.13 21.89
CA SER A 64 -21.91 9.92 22.31
C SER A 64 -22.48 9.29 23.60
N ASP A 65 -23.07 10.13 24.47
CA ASP A 65 -23.76 9.74 25.71
C ASP A 65 -25.19 9.22 25.48
N GLY A 66 -25.68 9.22 24.23
CA GLY A 66 -27.02 8.76 23.85
C GLY A 66 -28.13 9.80 24.01
N GLN A 67 -27.82 11.05 24.39
CA GLN A 67 -28.81 12.12 24.41
C GLN A 67 -29.04 12.71 23.01
N LYS A 68 -30.24 13.25 22.77
CA LYS A 68 -30.52 14.02 21.54
C LYS A 68 -29.55 15.20 21.46
N MET A 69 -28.94 15.41 20.29
CA MET A 69 -28.08 16.55 20.04
C MET A 69 -28.91 17.84 20.12
N SER A 70 -28.43 18.85 20.85
CA SER A 70 -29.07 20.17 20.84
C SER A 70 -28.06 21.31 20.93
N LYS A 71 -28.36 22.41 20.22
CA LYS A 71 -27.56 23.65 20.24
C LYS A 71 -27.39 24.18 21.67
N SER A 72 -28.42 24.03 22.51
CA SER A 72 -28.39 24.44 23.92
C SER A 72 -27.47 23.58 24.80
N LYS A 73 -27.39 22.27 24.54
CA LYS A 73 -26.56 21.34 25.31
C LYS A 73 -25.11 21.27 24.84
N LYS A 74 -24.81 21.76 23.63
CA LYS A 74 -23.47 21.69 22.99
C LYS A 74 -22.85 20.28 23.07
N ASN A 75 -23.68 19.25 23.04
CA ASN A 75 -23.30 17.86 23.26
C ASN A 75 -22.93 17.14 21.95
N TYR A 76 -22.57 17.88 20.90
CA TYR A 76 -22.18 17.31 19.62
C TYR A 76 -20.95 18.04 19.07
N PRO A 77 -20.02 17.31 18.43
CA PRO A 77 -18.93 17.94 17.71
C PRO A 77 -19.50 18.73 16.54
N ASP A 78 -19.02 19.95 16.35
CA ASP A 78 -19.39 20.78 15.20
C ASP A 78 -19.14 20.00 13.89
N PRO A 79 -20.16 19.78 13.04
CA PRO A 79 -19.98 19.09 11.77
C PRO A 79 -18.84 19.67 10.93
N LEU A 80 -18.65 20.99 10.94
CA LEU A 80 -17.56 21.62 10.19
C LEU A 80 -16.18 21.27 10.76
N LYS A 81 -16.06 21.08 12.08
CA LYS A 81 -14.81 20.61 12.68
C LYS A 81 -14.47 19.20 12.20
N ILE A 82 -15.45 18.30 12.15
CA ILE A 82 -15.27 16.94 11.63
C ILE A 82 -14.88 16.97 10.15
N VAL A 83 -15.57 17.77 9.35
CA VAL A 83 -15.26 17.96 7.92
C VAL A 83 -13.84 18.51 7.72
N ASN A 84 -13.40 19.47 8.53
CA ASN A 84 -12.05 20.03 8.42
C ASN A 84 -10.96 19.03 8.84
N MET A 85 -11.25 18.11 9.76
CA MET A 85 -10.27 17.12 10.22
C MET A 85 -10.19 15.88 9.31
N TYR A 86 -11.33 15.39 8.82
CA TYR A 86 -11.42 14.10 8.11
C TYR A 86 -11.98 14.18 6.68
N GLY A 87 -12.54 15.33 6.29
CA GLY A 87 -13.18 15.54 4.99
C GLY A 87 -14.69 15.25 5.00
N ALA A 88 -15.41 15.89 4.08
CA ALA A 88 -16.86 15.71 3.93
C ALA A 88 -17.22 14.29 3.49
N ASP A 89 -16.41 13.67 2.62
CA ASP A 89 -16.64 12.32 2.13
C ASP A 89 -16.59 11.28 3.26
N ALA A 90 -15.69 11.44 4.23
CA ALA A 90 -15.57 10.51 5.35
C ALA A 90 -16.84 10.54 6.22
N LEU A 91 -17.37 11.73 6.48
CA LEU A 91 -18.61 11.91 7.22
C LEU A 91 -19.81 11.31 6.46
N ARG A 92 -19.88 11.52 5.13
CA ARG A 92 -20.95 10.94 4.29
C ARG A 92 -20.98 9.42 4.38
N LEU A 93 -19.84 8.77 4.15
CA LEU A 93 -19.72 7.31 4.19
C LEU A 93 -20.00 6.76 5.60
N TYR A 94 -19.53 7.44 6.65
CA TYR A 94 -19.81 7.06 8.03
C TYR A 94 -21.32 7.03 8.31
N LEU A 95 -22.06 8.07 7.89
CA LEU A 95 -23.50 8.13 8.09
C LEU A 95 -24.26 7.09 7.26
N ILE A 96 -23.83 6.86 6.01
CA ILE A 96 -24.43 5.85 5.12
C ILE A 96 -24.23 4.43 5.67
N ASN A 97 -23.06 4.14 6.26
CA ASN A 97 -22.76 2.85 6.88
C ASN A 97 -23.40 2.67 8.27
N SER A 98 -24.20 3.63 8.75
CA SER A 98 -24.68 3.63 10.12
C SER A 98 -26.11 3.09 10.24
N PRO A 99 -26.55 2.69 11.46
CA PRO A 99 -27.94 2.30 11.70
C PRO A 99 -28.96 3.40 11.38
N VAL A 100 -28.53 4.66 11.21
CA VAL A 100 -29.43 5.79 10.92
C VAL A 100 -30.21 5.58 9.62
N VAL A 101 -29.63 4.92 8.61
CA VAL A 101 -30.33 4.65 7.35
C VAL A 101 -31.29 3.45 7.45
N ARG A 102 -31.40 2.86 8.66
CA ARG A 102 -32.31 1.75 9.00
C ARG A 102 -33.36 2.17 10.03
N ALA A 103 -33.65 3.46 10.13
CA ALA A 103 -34.56 4.04 11.14
C ALA A 103 -34.10 3.87 12.61
N GLU A 104 -32.85 3.46 12.85
CA GLU A 104 -32.29 3.24 14.18
C GLU A 104 -31.45 4.43 14.66
N ASN A 105 -31.31 4.59 15.97
CA ASN A 105 -30.50 5.69 16.52
C ASN A 105 -29.00 5.41 16.38
N LEU A 106 -28.25 6.42 15.93
CA LEU A 106 -26.79 6.40 15.87
C LEU A 106 -26.23 7.22 17.03
N ARG A 107 -25.41 6.61 17.90
CA ARG A 107 -24.55 7.37 18.82
C ARG A 107 -23.31 7.82 18.08
N PHE A 108 -23.23 9.10 17.75
CA PHE A 108 -22.13 9.64 16.95
C PHE A 108 -20.79 9.51 17.69
N LYS A 109 -19.77 8.99 17.00
CA LYS A 109 -18.41 8.84 17.48
C LYS A 109 -17.45 9.32 16.42
N GLU A 110 -16.53 10.19 16.80
CA GLU A 110 -15.51 10.72 15.89
C GLU A 110 -14.58 9.61 15.37
N GLU A 111 -14.29 8.60 16.22
CA GLU A 111 -13.45 7.46 15.86
C GLU A 111 -14.01 6.70 14.64
N GLY A 112 -15.34 6.58 14.53
CA GLY A 112 -15.96 5.91 13.39
C GLY A 112 -15.76 6.65 12.06
N VAL A 113 -15.64 7.98 12.09
CA VAL A 113 -15.31 8.77 10.88
C VAL A 113 -13.84 8.56 10.49
N ARG A 114 -12.96 8.49 11.49
CA ARG A 114 -11.54 8.18 11.28
C ARG A 114 -11.34 6.77 10.69
N ASP A 115 -12.12 5.80 11.16
CA ASP A 115 -12.06 4.42 10.66
C ASP A 115 -12.44 4.33 9.17
N ILE A 116 -13.42 5.12 8.70
CA ILE A 116 -13.73 5.21 7.25
C ILE A 116 -12.51 5.69 6.44
N VAL A 117 -11.81 6.72 6.92
CA VAL A 117 -10.59 7.20 6.25
C VAL A 117 -9.54 6.08 6.20
N LYS A 118 -9.33 5.39 7.32
CA LYS A 118 -8.30 4.37 7.47
C LYS A 118 -8.59 3.10 6.66
N ASP A 119 -9.82 2.61 6.71
CA ASP A 119 -10.19 1.28 6.24
C ASP A 119 -10.77 1.31 4.80
N VAL A 120 -11.21 2.48 4.31
CA VAL A 120 -11.75 2.64 2.95
C VAL A 120 -10.87 3.57 2.10
N PHE A 121 -10.69 4.82 2.51
CA PHE A 121 -10.04 5.82 1.65
C PHE A 121 -8.54 5.62 1.50
N LEU A 122 -7.81 5.30 2.58
CA LEU A 122 -6.38 5.05 2.48
C LEU A 122 -6.05 3.86 1.57
N PRO A 123 -6.68 2.67 1.71
CA PRO A 123 -6.46 1.57 0.78
C PRO A 123 -6.77 1.94 -0.68
N TRP A 124 -7.91 2.59 -0.92
CA TRP A 124 -8.30 3.02 -2.26
C TRP A 124 -7.33 4.01 -2.88
N TYR A 125 -7.00 5.08 -2.15
CA TYR A 125 -6.08 6.11 -2.61
C TYR A 125 -4.66 5.57 -2.81
N ASN A 126 -4.22 4.64 -1.96
CA ASN A 126 -2.92 4.00 -2.12
C ASN A 126 -2.86 3.11 -3.38
N ALA A 127 -3.93 2.39 -3.72
CA ALA A 127 -4.01 1.64 -4.97
C ALA A 127 -3.95 2.57 -6.19
N TYR A 128 -4.70 3.68 -6.14
CA TYR A 128 -4.67 4.73 -7.17
C TYR A 128 -3.29 5.37 -7.33
N ARG A 129 -2.66 5.76 -6.22
CA ARG A 129 -1.30 6.33 -6.25
C ARG A 129 -0.29 5.30 -6.78
N PHE A 130 -0.42 4.04 -6.38
CA PHE A 130 0.42 2.97 -6.88
C PHE A 130 0.28 2.82 -8.40
N LEU A 131 -0.94 2.86 -8.96
CA LEU A 131 -1.14 2.85 -10.41
C LEU A 131 -0.37 3.98 -11.10
N LEU A 132 -0.59 5.24 -10.68
CA LEU A 132 0.06 6.40 -11.31
C LEU A 132 1.59 6.31 -11.27
N GLN A 133 2.16 5.93 -10.12
CA GLN A 133 3.60 5.77 -9.97
C GLN A 133 4.18 4.70 -10.90
N ASN A 134 3.48 3.59 -11.10
CA ASN A 134 3.99 2.54 -11.99
C ASN A 134 3.74 2.88 -13.47
N ILE A 135 2.73 3.69 -13.80
CA ILE A 135 2.58 4.27 -15.14
C ILE A 135 3.77 5.18 -15.46
N GLU A 136 4.16 6.07 -14.53
CA GLU A 136 5.34 6.92 -14.70
C GLU A 136 6.60 6.09 -14.95
N VAL A 137 6.81 5.02 -14.15
CA VAL A 137 7.95 4.10 -14.32
C VAL A 137 7.89 3.37 -15.67
N TYR A 138 6.71 2.93 -16.11
CA TYR A 138 6.53 2.30 -17.42
C TYR A 138 6.92 3.25 -18.55
N VAL A 139 6.43 4.49 -18.52
CA VAL A 139 6.76 5.51 -19.53
C VAL A 139 8.27 5.79 -19.56
N GLN A 140 8.91 5.89 -18.39
CA GLN A 140 10.36 6.14 -18.29
C GLN A 140 11.22 4.98 -18.81
N ASN A 141 10.81 3.73 -18.58
CA ASN A 141 11.60 2.56 -18.95
C ASN A 141 11.46 2.17 -20.43
N ASN A 142 10.35 2.55 -21.06
CA ASN A 142 9.97 2.08 -22.39
C ASN A 142 9.94 3.19 -23.45
N ASP A 143 10.21 4.45 -23.08
CA ASP A 143 10.11 5.64 -23.94
C ASP A 143 8.78 5.72 -24.72
N ASN A 144 7.71 5.19 -24.13
CA ASN A 144 6.40 5.04 -24.76
C ASN A 144 5.31 5.65 -23.88
N THR A 145 4.33 6.31 -24.49
CA THR A 145 3.22 6.90 -23.74
C THR A 145 2.24 5.83 -23.29
N PHE A 146 1.70 6.01 -22.08
CA PHE A 146 0.60 5.19 -21.59
C PHE A 146 -0.72 5.91 -21.85
N THR A 147 -1.56 5.32 -22.70
CA THR A 147 -2.96 5.72 -22.89
C THR A 147 -3.84 4.53 -22.58
N TYR A 148 -4.89 4.77 -21.79
CA TYR A 148 -5.89 3.77 -21.45
C TYR A 148 -6.68 3.36 -22.70
N ASP A 149 -6.79 2.04 -22.90
CA ASP A 149 -7.57 1.43 -23.98
C ASP A 149 -8.42 0.30 -23.39
N GLU A 150 -9.73 0.52 -23.33
CA GLU A 150 -10.71 -0.45 -22.82
C GLU A 150 -10.66 -1.79 -23.59
N LYS A 151 -10.28 -1.77 -24.87
CA LYS A 151 -10.19 -3.00 -25.68
C LYS A 151 -9.06 -3.92 -25.24
N ARG A 152 -8.09 -3.39 -24.49
CA ARG A 152 -6.98 -4.17 -23.90
C ARG A 152 -7.29 -4.72 -22.52
N VAL A 153 -8.50 -4.52 -21.99
CA VAL A 153 -8.98 -5.17 -20.76
C VAL A 153 -9.34 -6.63 -21.06
N CYS A 154 -8.36 -7.39 -21.56
CA CYS A 154 -8.46 -8.80 -21.88
C CYS A 154 -7.13 -9.45 -21.52
N SER A 155 -7.02 -9.91 -20.27
CA SER A 155 -5.83 -10.56 -19.75
C SER A 155 -6.06 -12.06 -19.65
N SER A 156 -5.04 -12.85 -20.02
CA SER A 156 -5.02 -14.29 -19.78
C SER A 156 -4.64 -14.64 -18.34
N ASN A 157 -4.14 -13.67 -17.56
CA ASN A 157 -3.74 -13.88 -16.18
C ASN A 157 -4.97 -14.12 -15.27
N ILE A 158 -4.89 -15.15 -14.42
CA ILE A 158 -6.00 -15.57 -13.56
C ILE A 158 -6.38 -14.48 -12.55
N MET A 159 -5.40 -13.78 -11.96
CA MET A 159 -5.65 -12.73 -10.98
C MET A 159 -6.28 -11.49 -11.61
N ASP A 160 -5.90 -11.14 -12.85
CA ASP A 160 -6.51 -10.04 -13.62
C ASP A 160 -7.99 -10.37 -13.92
N ARG A 161 -8.26 -11.58 -14.43
CA ARG A 161 -9.63 -12.06 -14.68
C ARG A 161 -10.46 -12.12 -13.40
N TRP A 162 -9.86 -12.57 -12.30
CA TRP A 162 -10.52 -12.64 -11.00
C TRP A 162 -10.96 -11.27 -10.50
N ILE A 163 -10.05 -10.28 -10.47
CA ILE A 163 -10.40 -8.97 -9.92
C ILE A 163 -11.39 -8.24 -10.84
N LEU A 164 -11.32 -8.46 -12.16
CA LEU A 164 -12.32 -7.96 -13.11
C LEU A 164 -13.69 -8.57 -12.84
N SER A 165 -13.79 -9.90 -12.72
CA SER A 165 -15.02 -10.61 -12.33
C SER A 165 -15.59 -10.03 -11.04
N PHE A 166 -14.76 -9.94 -10.00
CA PHE A 166 -15.18 -9.44 -8.70
C PHE A 166 -15.63 -7.97 -8.74
N THR A 167 -15.00 -7.15 -9.58
CA THR A 167 -15.42 -5.76 -9.85
C THR A 167 -16.81 -5.72 -10.50
N GLN A 168 -17.07 -6.55 -11.51
CA GLN A 168 -18.39 -6.61 -12.16
C GLN A 168 -19.47 -7.14 -11.20
N SER A 169 -19.16 -8.17 -10.41
CA SER A 169 -20.02 -8.69 -9.34
C SER A 169 -20.34 -7.61 -8.29
N LEU A 170 -19.35 -6.78 -7.92
CA LEU A 170 -19.53 -5.64 -7.02
C LEU A 170 -20.45 -4.56 -7.64
N LEU A 171 -20.22 -4.19 -8.90
CA LEU A 171 -21.07 -3.20 -9.60
C LEU A 171 -22.53 -3.68 -9.64
N MET A 172 -22.75 -4.96 -9.94
CA MET A 172 -24.08 -5.55 -9.99
C MET A 172 -24.75 -5.55 -8.61
N TYR A 173 -24.00 -5.87 -7.56
CA TYR A 173 -24.47 -5.82 -6.18
C TYR A 173 -24.85 -4.40 -5.74
N ILE A 174 -23.96 -3.42 -5.92
CA ILE A 174 -24.21 -2.03 -5.51
C ILE A 174 -25.38 -1.43 -6.27
N ARG A 175 -25.50 -1.73 -7.57
CA ARG A 175 -26.65 -1.28 -8.36
C ARG A 175 -27.98 -1.78 -7.78
N LYS A 176 -28.04 -3.06 -7.42
CA LYS A 176 -29.21 -3.67 -6.77
C LYS A 176 -29.50 -3.02 -5.41
N GLU A 177 -28.49 -2.85 -4.57
CA GLU A 177 -28.68 -2.24 -3.25
C GLU A 177 -29.11 -0.77 -3.35
N MET A 178 -28.61 -0.01 -4.33
CA MET A 178 -29.06 1.36 -4.59
C MET A 178 -30.51 1.43 -5.10
N GLU A 179 -30.90 0.52 -5.99
CA GLU A 179 -32.28 0.40 -6.47
C GLU A 179 -33.28 0.11 -5.32
N LEU A 180 -32.83 -0.66 -4.33
CA LEU A 180 -33.60 -0.97 -3.12
C LEU A 180 -33.46 0.06 -1.99
N TYR A 181 -32.70 1.16 -2.20
CA TYR A 181 -32.36 2.15 -1.18
C TYR A 181 -31.63 1.59 0.06
N HIS A 182 -30.95 0.43 -0.07
CA HIS A 182 -30.22 -0.25 0.99
C HIS A 182 -28.76 0.23 1.10
N LEU A 183 -28.57 1.53 1.33
CA LEU A 183 -27.24 2.14 1.30
C LEU A 183 -26.26 1.57 2.35
N TYR A 184 -26.78 1.02 3.47
CA TYR A 184 -25.97 0.41 4.53
C TYR A 184 -25.22 -0.86 4.09
N ASN A 185 -25.67 -1.53 3.01
CA ASN A 185 -25.03 -2.74 2.50
C ASN A 185 -23.85 -2.45 1.56
N VAL A 186 -23.70 -1.20 1.11
CA VAL A 186 -22.69 -0.80 0.12
C VAL A 186 -21.28 -0.78 0.74
N ILE A 187 -21.11 -0.13 1.89
CA ILE A 187 -19.79 0.10 2.51
C ILE A 187 -19.09 -1.19 2.97
N PRO A 188 -19.77 -2.18 3.60
CA PRO A 188 -19.12 -3.45 3.96
C PRO A 188 -18.56 -4.18 2.73
N ARG A 189 -19.31 -4.21 1.63
CA ARG A 189 -18.88 -4.84 0.38
C ARG A 189 -17.72 -4.09 -0.28
N LEU A 190 -17.70 -2.76 -0.21
CA LEU A 190 -16.56 -1.95 -0.68
C LEU A 190 -15.31 -2.16 0.15
N THR A 191 -15.44 -2.29 1.47
CA THR A 191 -14.30 -2.54 2.35
C THR A 191 -13.64 -3.88 2.00
N GLN A 192 -14.45 -4.93 1.78
CA GLN A 192 -13.98 -6.22 1.27
C GLN A 192 -13.28 -6.07 -0.09
N PHE A 193 -13.86 -5.29 -1.00
CA PHE A 193 -13.26 -5.05 -2.31
C PHE A 193 -11.89 -4.37 -2.22
N PHE A 194 -11.73 -3.34 -1.40
CA PHE A 194 -10.44 -2.66 -1.26
C PHE A 194 -9.38 -3.55 -0.61
N ASP A 195 -9.77 -4.43 0.31
CA ASP A 195 -8.89 -5.48 0.82
C ASP A 195 -8.42 -6.41 -0.31
N TYR A 196 -9.33 -6.91 -1.14
CA TYR A 196 -9.00 -7.75 -2.29
C TYR A 196 -8.13 -7.04 -3.32
N LEU A 197 -8.43 -5.79 -3.64
CA LEU A 197 -7.64 -5.00 -4.58
C LEU A 197 -6.21 -4.80 -4.07
N THR A 198 -6.04 -4.43 -2.80
CA THR A 198 -4.73 -4.03 -2.26
C THR A 198 -3.91 -5.21 -1.75
N ASN A 199 -4.48 -6.04 -0.88
CA ASN A 199 -3.77 -7.10 -0.17
C ASN A 199 -3.64 -8.39 -0.97
N TRP A 200 -4.43 -8.56 -2.03
CA TRP A 200 -4.38 -9.73 -2.89
C TRP A 200 -3.94 -9.38 -4.31
N TYR A 201 -4.74 -8.62 -5.06
CA TYR A 201 -4.46 -8.33 -6.47
C TYR A 201 -3.16 -7.54 -6.67
N VAL A 202 -3.06 -6.32 -6.11
CA VAL A 202 -1.86 -5.46 -6.26
C VAL A 202 -0.63 -6.11 -5.65
N ARG A 203 -0.78 -6.80 -4.51
CA ARG A 203 0.32 -7.52 -3.86
C ARG A 203 0.90 -8.62 -4.75
N MET A 204 0.06 -9.51 -5.26
CA MET A 204 0.47 -10.66 -6.07
C MET A 204 0.96 -10.26 -7.46
N ASN A 205 0.41 -9.18 -8.04
CA ASN A 205 0.81 -8.69 -9.35
C ASN A 205 1.88 -7.59 -9.31
N ARG A 206 2.45 -7.27 -8.14
CA ARG A 206 3.43 -6.18 -8.00
C ARG A 206 4.62 -6.30 -8.95
N LYS A 207 5.11 -7.51 -9.24
CA LYS A 207 6.22 -7.73 -10.17
C LYS A 207 5.82 -7.38 -11.61
N ARG A 208 4.65 -7.86 -12.04
CA ARG A 208 4.07 -7.57 -13.36
C ARG A 208 3.83 -6.07 -13.55
N LEU A 209 3.18 -5.43 -12.57
CA LEU A 209 2.91 -3.99 -12.54
C LEU A 209 4.19 -3.12 -12.53
N LYS A 210 5.36 -3.71 -12.22
CA LYS A 210 6.67 -3.04 -12.22
C LYS A 210 7.51 -3.31 -13.48
N GLY A 211 6.99 -4.04 -14.47
CA GLY A 211 7.71 -4.35 -15.69
C GLY A 211 8.53 -5.64 -15.68
N GLU A 212 8.55 -6.42 -14.58
CA GLU A 212 9.36 -7.65 -14.51
C GLU A 212 8.81 -8.79 -15.39
N GLY A 213 7.52 -8.72 -15.78
CA GLY A 213 6.89 -9.65 -16.72
C GLY A 213 7.10 -9.31 -18.20
N GLY A 214 7.86 -8.24 -18.49
CA GLY A 214 7.99 -7.69 -19.84
C GLY A 214 7.03 -6.52 -20.09
N GLU A 215 7.26 -5.79 -21.19
CA GLU A 215 6.52 -4.56 -21.51
C GLU A 215 5.02 -4.81 -21.71
N ASP A 216 4.65 -5.80 -22.53
CA ASP A 216 3.25 -6.03 -22.89
C ASP A 216 2.42 -6.56 -21.70
N ASP A 217 3.01 -7.44 -20.89
CA ASP A 217 2.38 -7.92 -19.65
C ASP A 217 2.20 -6.79 -18.63
N CYS A 218 3.21 -5.93 -18.47
CA CYS A 218 3.14 -4.76 -17.61
C CYS A 218 2.04 -3.81 -18.07
N ARG A 219 2.00 -3.49 -19.36
CA ARG A 219 0.96 -2.64 -19.95
C ARG A 219 -0.44 -3.23 -19.73
N THR A 220 -0.61 -4.54 -19.92
CA THR A 220 -1.88 -5.24 -19.70
C THR A 220 -2.32 -5.19 -18.24
N ALA A 221 -1.40 -5.44 -17.30
CA ALA A 221 -1.68 -5.36 -15.87
C ALA A 221 -2.04 -3.92 -15.42
N LEU A 222 -1.33 -2.92 -15.94
CA LEU A 222 -1.61 -1.49 -15.69
C LEU A 222 -2.97 -1.07 -16.25
N THR A 223 -3.29 -1.47 -17.49
CA THR A 223 -4.61 -1.21 -18.10
C THR A 223 -5.74 -1.86 -17.30
N THR A 224 -5.54 -3.09 -16.84
CA THR A 224 -6.52 -3.79 -15.98
C THR A 224 -6.75 -3.04 -14.67
N LEU A 225 -5.66 -2.65 -13.97
CA LEU A 225 -5.77 -1.88 -12.74
C LEU A 225 -6.40 -0.50 -12.97
N PHE A 226 -6.12 0.13 -14.11
CA PHE A 226 -6.73 1.40 -14.52
C PHE A 226 -8.24 1.27 -14.71
N ASP A 227 -8.71 0.28 -15.48
CA ASP A 227 -10.13 0.04 -15.72
C ASP A 227 -10.90 -0.13 -14.40
N ILE A 228 -10.37 -0.99 -13.52
CA ILE A 228 -10.97 -1.26 -12.21
C ILE A 228 -11.09 0.04 -11.41
N LEU A 229 -10.01 0.81 -11.28
CA LEU A 229 -10.03 2.05 -10.51
C LEU A 229 -10.95 3.10 -11.12
N LEU A 230 -11.01 3.21 -12.45
CA LEU A 230 -11.93 4.13 -13.13
C LEU A 230 -13.40 3.74 -12.88
N ASN A 231 -13.73 2.46 -12.95
CA ASN A 231 -15.08 1.97 -12.65
C ASN A 231 -15.47 2.22 -11.20
N ILE A 232 -14.54 2.01 -10.25
CA ILE A 232 -14.77 2.30 -8.84
C ILE A 232 -14.93 3.82 -8.61
N ILE A 233 -14.15 4.67 -9.26
CA ILE A 233 -14.28 6.13 -9.17
C ILE A 233 -15.67 6.59 -9.64
N LYS A 234 -16.14 6.10 -10.80
CA LYS A 234 -17.48 6.42 -11.30
C LYS A 234 -18.58 5.95 -10.34
N MET A 235 -18.46 4.73 -9.82
CA MET A 235 -19.41 4.16 -8.86
C MET A 235 -19.40 4.89 -7.51
N MET A 236 -18.24 5.35 -7.04
CA MET A 236 -18.09 6.03 -5.75
C MET A 236 -18.51 7.50 -5.79
N ALA A 237 -18.67 8.11 -6.98
CA ALA A 237 -19.02 9.52 -7.13
C ALA A 237 -20.26 9.97 -6.32
N PRO A 238 -21.37 9.22 -6.23
CA PRO A 238 -22.51 9.60 -5.38
C PRO A 238 -22.22 9.55 -3.87
N PHE A 239 -21.28 8.70 -3.45
CA PHE A 239 -20.95 8.45 -2.04
C PHE A 239 -19.85 9.40 -1.55
N SER A 240 -18.73 9.48 -2.26
CA SER A 240 -17.56 10.32 -1.99
C SER A 240 -17.27 11.27 -3.17
N PRO A 241 -18.08 12.30 -3.38
CA PRO A 241 -18.02 13.13 -4.57
C PRO A 241 -16.71 13.89 -4.75
N PHE A 242 -16.05 14.34 -3.68
CA PHE A 242 -14.85 15.17 -3.78
C PHE A 242 -13.61 14.34 -4.12
N LEU A 243 -13.42 13.21 -3.44
CA LEU A 243 -12.30 12.30 -3.70
C LEU A 243 -12.42 11.66 -5.09
N SER A 244 -13.63 11.24 -5.47
CA SER A 244 -13.87 10.64 -6.79
C SER A 244 -13.59 11.64 -7.91
N GLU A 245 -14.03 12.90 -7.77
CA GLU A 245 -13.75 13.95 -8.75
C GLU A 245 -12.24 14.22 -8.86
N ASN A 246 -11.53 14.34 -7.72
CA ASN A 246 -10.09 14.57 -7.73
C ASN A 246 -9.32 13.45 -8.46
N MET A 247 -9.62 12.20 -8.14
CA MET A 247 -8.99 11.04 -8.79
C MET A 247 -9.37 10.94 -10.27
N TYR A 248 -10.63 11.23 -10.62
CA TYR A 248 -11.09 11.23 -12.00
C TYR A 248 -10.36 12.26 -12.86
N GLN A 249 -10.19 13.50 -12.38
CA GLN A 249 -9.51 14.56 -13.16
C GLN A 249 -8.08 14.17 -13.55
N CYS A 250 -7.37 13.47 -12.67
CA CYS A 250 -6.04 12.95 -12.98
C CYS A 250 -6.10 11.79 -13.99
N LEU A 251 -6.95 10.78 -13.76
CA LEU A 251 -7.04 9.64 -14.67
C LEU A 251 -7.54 10.04 -16.06
N LYS A 252 -8.46 11.01 -16.15
CA LYS A 252 -9.03 11.52 -17.39
C LYS A 252 -7.94 11.92 -18.39
N GLN A 253 -6.82 12.48 -17.93
CA GLN A 253 -5.70 12.90 -18.79
C GLN A 253 -5.05 11.74 -19.55
N LEU A 254 -5.23 10.50 -19.08
CA LEU A 254 -4.73 9.28 -19.70
C LEU A 254 -5.82 8.55 -20.51
N THR A 255 -6.97 9.19 -20.74
CA THR A 255 -8.11 8.65 -21.50
C THR A 255 -8.51 9.59 -22.62
N GLU A 256 -9.33 9.10 -23.56
CA GLU A 256 -9.95 9.93 -24.61
C GLU A 256 -11.25 10.63 -24.15
N SER A 257 -11.58 10.57 -22.85
CA SER A 257 -12.84 11.13 -22.33
C SER A 257 -12.89 12.65 -22.45
N SER A 258 -13.95 13.17 -23.07
CA SER A 258 -14.22 14.61 -23.13
C SER A 258 -14.94 15.14 -21.89
N SER A 259 -15.60 14.28 -21.09
CA SER A 259 -16.46 14.70 -19.97
C SER A 259 -15.71 15.51 -18.92
N GLU A 260 -16.18 16.71 -18.61
CA GLU A 260 -15.55 17.66 -17.69
C GLU A 260 -15.49 17.18 -16.24
N SER A 261 -16.41 16.32 -15.80
CA SER A 261 -16.49 15.84 -14.41
C SER A 261 -16.95 14.38 -14.36
N VAL A 262 -16.61 13.67 -13.28
CA VAL A 262 -17.13 12.31 -13.03
C VAL A 262 -18.64 12.33 -12.84
N HIS A 263 -19.19 13.44 -12.32
CA HIS A 263 -20.61 13.61 -12.00
C HIS A 263 -21.50 13.75 -13.23
N TYR A 264 -20.91 13.90 -14.43
CA TYR A 264 -21.63 13.90 -15.71
C TYR A 264 -21.61 12.53 -16.39
N LEU A 265 -20.94 11.54 -15.80
CA LEU A 265 -20.86 10.19 -16.32
C LEU A 265 -22.01 9.34 -15.79
N MET A 266 -22.52 8.46 -16.64
CA MET A 266 -23.44 7.41 -16.19
C MET A 266 -22.70 6.43 -15.28
N LEU A 267 -23.43 5.92 -14.27
CA LEU A 267 -22.92 4.82 -13.45
C LEU A 267 -22.57 3.63 -14.36
N PRO A 268 -21.43 2.96 -14.09
CA PRO A 268 -20.97 1.88 -14.93
C PRO A 268 -21.99 0.73 -14.95
N GLN A 269 -22.22 0.18 -16.14
CA GLN A 269 -23.10 -0.97 -16.32
C GLN A 269 -22.29 -2.25 -16.10
N PRO A 270 -22.74 -3.17 -15.23
CA PRO A 270 -22.03 -4.43 -15.02
C PRO A 270 -21.99 -5.26 -16.31
N ASN A 271 -20.80 -5.67 -16.73
CA ASN A 271 -20.63 -6.62 -17.81
C ASN A 271 -20.67 -8.05 -17.27
N LYS A 272 -21.77 -8.76 -17.55
CA LYS A 272 -21.99 -10.13 -17.06
C LYS A 272 -21.04 -11.15 -17.70
N ASP A 273 -20.51 -10.88 -18.89
CA ASP A 273 -19.64 -11.81 -19.61
C ASP A 273 -18.24 -11.91 -18.97
N LEU A 274 -17.87 -10.91 -18.17
CA LEU A 274 -16.63 -10.89 -17.40
C LEU A 274 -16.77 -11.56 -16.02
N ILE A 275 -17.99 -11.92 -15.60
CA ILE A 275 -18.22 -12.58 -14.31
C ILE A 275 -17.92 -14.08 -14.44
N ASP A 276 -16.86 -14.52 -13.78
CA ASP A 276 -16.41 -15.92 -13.72
C ASP A 276 -16.48 -16.42 -12.27
N VAL A 277 -17.62 -17.04 -11.94
CA VAL A 277 -17.89 -17.62 -10.60
C VAL A 277 -16.90 -18.72 -10.25
N THR A 278 -16.34 -19.42 -11.24
CA THR A 278 -15.37 -20.49 -11.01
C THR A 278 -14.05 -19.92 -10.50
N ILE A 279 -13.58 -18.84 -11.12
CA ILE A 279 -12.36 -18.15 -10.69
C ILE A 279 -12.58 -17.48 -9.32
N GLU A 280 -13.72 -16.81 -9.11
CA GLU A 280 -14.04 -16.22 -7.81
C GLU A 280 -14.01 -17.27 -6.68
N ARG A 281 -14.59 -18.45 -6.93
CA ARG A 281 -14.55 -19.59 -6.01
C ARG A 281 -13.13 -20.08 -5.77
N ALA A 282 -12.36 -20.32 -6.83
CA ALA A 282 -11.01 -20.85 -6.71
C ALA A 282 -10.09 -19.90 -5.92
N VAL A 283 -10.16 -18.59 -6.19
CA VAL A 283 -9.38 -17.59 -5.45
C VAL A 283 -9.84 -17.48 -4.01
N SER A 284 -11.15 -17.54 -3.71
CA SER A 284 -11.63 -17.57 -2.33
C SER A 284 -11.07 -18.76 -1.54
N ARG A 285 -11.03 -19.96 -2.15
CA ARG A 285 -10.47 -21.17 -1.54
C ARG A 285 -8.96 -21.04 -1.30
N MET A 286 -8.24 -20.47 -2.26
CA MET A 286 -6.81 -20.14 -2.13
C MET A 286 -6.55 -19.17 -0.99
N GLN A 287 -7.37 -18.11 -0.86
CA GLN A 287 -7.27 -17.12 0.21
C GLN A 287 -7.41 -17.78 1.60
N SER A 288 -8.43 -18.64 1.79
CA SER A 288 -8.62 -19.41 3.03
C SER A 288 -7.38 -20.22 3.40
N VAL A 289 -6.79 -20.97 2.45
CA VAL A 289 -5.57 -21.77 2.71
C VAL A 289 -4.40 -20.89 3.13
N ILE A 290 -4.19 -19.75 2.46
CA ILE A 290 -3.10 -18.80 2.79
C ILE A 290 -3.33 -18.18 4.17
N GLU A 291 -4.55 -17.79 4.51
CA GLU A 291 -4.87 -17.22 5.82
C GLU A 291 -4.67 -18.22 6.94
N LEU A 292 -5.16 -19.45 6.76
CA LEU A 292 -4.95 -20.54 7.72
C LEU A 292 -3.47 -20.82 7.93
N GLY A 293 -2.66 -20.82 6.86
CA GLY A 293 -1.21 -21.05 6.94
C GLY A 293 -0.47 -19.92 7.64
N ARG A 294 -0.89 -18.67 7.44
CA ARG A 294 -0.36 -17.51 8.17
C ARG A 294 -0.66 -17.61 9.67
N VAL A 295 -1.88 -18.01 10.05
CA VAL A 295 -2.24 -18.23 11.46
C VAL A 295 -1.38 -19.32 12.09
N VAL A 296 -1.07 -20.41 11.39
CA VAL A 296 -0.16 -21.45 11.90
C VAL A 296 1.23 -20.89 12.16
N ARG A 297 1.78 -20.14 11.21
CA ARG A 297 3.08 -19.48 11.36
C ARG A 297 3.12 -18.52 12.53
N ASP A 298 2.11 -17.67 12.67
CA ASP A 298 2.01 -16.72 13.77
C ASP A 298 1.92 -17.44 15.12
N ARG A 299 1.14 -18.53 15.20
CA ARG A 299 1.03 -19.36 16.41
C ARG A 299 2.38 -19.96 16.82
N LYS A 300 3.21 -20.39 15.87
CA LYS A 300 4.57 -20.88 16.12
C LYS A 300 5.64 -19.78 16.12
N THR A 301 5.26 -18.52 15.94
CA THR A 301 6.17 -17.37 15.83
C THR A 301 7.25 -17.59 14.75
N ILE A 302 6.88 -18.21 13.62
CA ILE A 302 7.76 -18.45 12.47
C ILE A 302 7.56 -17.33 11.45
N PRO A 303 8.54 -16.44 11.25
CA PRO A 303 8.40 -15.36 10.27
C PRO A 303 8.29 -15.90 8.84
N VAL A 304 7.47 -15.27 8.01
CA VAL A 304 7.25 -15.65 6.58
C VAL A 304 8.55 -15.74 5.76
N LYS A 305 9.61 -15.06 6.18
CA LYS A 305 10.93 -15.06 5.53
C LYS A 305 11.60 -16.43 5.57
N TYR A 306 11.25 -17.29 6.53
CA TYR A 306 11.81 -18.63 6.64
C TYR A 306 10.97 -19.57 5.79
N PRO A 307 11.56 -20.19 4.75
CA PRO A 307 10.82 -21.13 3.94
C PRO A 307 10.44 -22.35 4.79
N LEU A 308 9.28 -22.93 4.48
CA LEU A 308 8.80 -24.15 5.12
C LEU A 308 8.74 -25.31 4.11
N PRO A 309 8.88 -26.57 4.54
CA PRO A 309 8.95 -27.70 3.61
C PRO A 309 7.67 -27.87 2.79
N GLU A 310 6.51 -27.92 3.46
CA GLU A 310 5.27 -28.34 2.81
C GLU A 310 4.05 -27.79 3.50
N VAL A 311 3.01 -27.50 2.70
CA VAL A 311 1.64 -27.39 3.17
C VAL A 311 0.80 -28.51 2.56
N ILE A 312 0.04 -29.23 3.39
CA ILE A 312 -0.89 -30.27 2.98
C ILE A 312 -2.30 -29.73 3.16
N VAL A 313 -3.08 -29.70 2.07
CA VAL A 313 -4.48 -29.28 2.07
C VAL A 313 -5.36 -30.53 2.03
N VAL A 314 -6.22 -30.66 3.03
CA VAL A 314 -7.13 -31.79 3.18
C VAL A 314 -8.55 -31.31 3.01
N HIS A 315 -9.25 -31.86 2.01
CA HIS A 315 -10.64 -31.52 1.74
C HIS A 315 -11.38 -32.71 1.12
N ARG A 316 -12.68 -32.85 1.40
CA ARG A 316 -13.50 -33.97 0.91
C ARG A 316 -13.87 -33.88 -0.57
N ASP A 317 -14.08 -32.66 -1.06
CA ASP A 317 -14.43 -32.36 -2.44
C ASP A 317 -13.18 -32.25 -3.31
N GLN A 318 -13.11 -33.07 -4.38
CA GLN A 318 -12.02 -33.06 -5.34
C GLN A 318 -11.92 -31.72 -6.08
N GLN A 319 -13.05 -31.08 -6.38
CA GLN A 319 -13.04 -29.78 -7.06
C GLN A 319 -12.36 -28.70 -6.22
N TYR A 320 -12.43 -28.78 -4.87
CA TYR A 320 -11.69 -27.88 -3.99
C TYR A 320 -10.18 -28.07 -4.17
N LEU A 321 -9.72 -29.32 -4.21
CA LEU A 321 -8.30 -29.63 -4.36
C LEU A 321 -7.79 -29.20 -5.74
N ASP A 322 -8.58 -29.40 -6.79
CA ASP A 322 -8.24 -28.99 -8.16
C ASP A 322 -8.14 -27.46 -8.27
N ASP A 323 -9.07 -26.72 -7.65
CA ASP A 323 -9.02 -25.25 -7.57
C ASP A 323 -7.72 -24.79 -6.88
N ILE A 324 -7.33 -25.43 -5.77
CA ILE A 324 -6.08 -25.13 -5.04
C ILE A 324 -4.84 -25.43 -5.88
N LEU A 325 -4.81 -26.56 -6.57
CA LEU A 325 -3.69 -26.93 -7.44
C LEU A 325 -3.56 -25.97 -8.63
N SER A 326 -4.67 -25.47 -9.18
CA SER A 326 -4.65 -24.47 -10.27
C SER A 326 -4.00 -23.14 -9.87
N LEU A 327 -3.99 -22.83 -8.56
CA LEU A 327 -3.46 -21.59 -7.98
C LEU A 327 -2.26 -21.82 -7.06
N GLN A 328 -1.62 -22.99 -7.15
CA GLN A 328 -0.57 -23.40 -6.21
C GLN A 328 0.59 -22.41 -6.11
N ASP A 329 1.02 -21.79 -7.21
CA ASP A 329 2.18 -20.88 -7.22
C ASP A 329 1.96 -19.65 -6.35
N TYR A 330 0.71 -19.17 -6.25
CA TYR A 330 0.33 -18.09 -5.35
C TYR A 330 0.40 -18.53 -3.88
N ILE A 331 -0.02 -19.75 -3.57
CA ILE A 331 0.06 -20.31 -2.21
C ILE A 331 1.52 -20.53 -1.81
N LEU A 332 2.31 -21.15 -2.69
CA LEU A 332 3.74 -21.43 -2.47
C LEU A 332 4.52 -20.13 -2.20
N SER A 333 4.25 -19.08 -2.98
CA SER A 333 4.92 -17.79 -2.82
C SER A 333 4.46 -17.02 -1.58
N GLU A 334 3.15 -16.98 -1.29
CA GLU A 334 2.61 -16.25 -0.14
C GLU A 334 2.88 -16.92 1.20
N LEU A 335 2.83 -18.25 1.24
CA LEU A 335 3.24 -19.04 2.40
C LEU A 335 4.73 -19.39 2.36
N ASN A 336 5.52 -18.97 1.38
CA ASN A 336 6.94 -19.30 1.26
C ASN A 336 7.20 -20.78 1.65
N VAL A 337 6.47 -21.69 1.02
CA VAL A 337 6.56 -23.15 1.22
C VAL A 337 7.13 -23.78 -0.05
N ARG A 338 7.86 -24.89 0.06
CA ARG A 338 8.51 -25.51 -1.12
C ARG A 338 7.53 -26.31 -1.97
N ARG A 339 6.61 -27.03 -1.34
CA ARG A 339 5.60 -27.84 -2.04
C ARG A 339 4.22 -27.73 -1.40
N ILE A 340 3.21 -27.98 -2.22
CA ILE A 340 1.84 -28.19 -1.78
C ILE A 340 1.46 -29.64 -2.09
N SER A 341 0.81 -30.29 -1.14
CA SER A 341 0.22 -31.61 -1.32
C SER A 341 -1.26 -31.54 -1.01
N THR A 342 -2.07 -32.32 -1.71
CA THR A 342 -3.52 -32.38 -1.51
C THR A 342 -3.96 -33.80 -1.21
N THR A 343 -4.99 -33.96 -0.38
CA THR A 343 -5.55 -35.28 -0.09
C THR A 343 -7.02 -35.20 0.32
N THR A 344 -7.77 -36.24 -0.01
CA THR A 344 -9.14 -36.45 0.49
C THR A 344 -9.18 -37.33 1.73
N ASP A 345 -8.07 -38.02 2.04
CA ASP A 345 -7.98 -39.02 3.10
C ASP A 345 -7.50 -38.39 4.42
N LYS A 346 -8.46 -38.11 5.31
CA LYS A 346 -8.19 -37.62 6.67
C LYS A 346 -7.54 -38.69 7.56
N ALA A 347 -7.85 -39.97 7.32
CA ALA A 347 -7.42 -41.07 8.16
C ALA A 347 -5.92 -41.35 8.01
N LYS A 348 -5.35 -41.07 6.83
CA LYS A 348 -3.90 -41.12 6.57
C LYS A 348 -3.06 -40.31 7.56
N PHE A 349 -3.63 -39.26 8.14
CA PHE A 349 -2.98 -38.37 9.10
C PHE A 349 -3.53 -38.54 10.55
N GLY A 350 -4.37 -39.57 10.78
CA GLY A 350 -5.05 -39.86 12.05
C GLY A 350 -5.73 -38.64 12.67
N ILE A 351 -6.37 -37.85 11.81
CA ILE A 351 -7.04 -36.62 12.21
C ILE A 351 -8.47 -36.98 12.59
N THR A 352 -8.83 -36.67 13.84
CA THR A 352 -10.18 -36.75 14.39
C THR A 352 -10.81 -35.35 14.45
N LEU A 353 -12.10 -35.29 14.22
CA LEU A 353 -12.97 -34.13 14.35
C LEU A 353 -13.52 -34.03 15.77
N ARG A 354 -13.48 -32.80 16.30
CA ARG A 354 -14.16 -32.44 17.54
C ARG A 354 -15.01 -31.20 17.29
N ALA A 355 -16.27 -31.26 17.70
CA ALA A 355 -17.17 -30.12 17.65
C ALA A 355 -17.11 -29.33 18.97
N GLU A 356 -16.82 -28.04 18.89
CA GLU A 356 -16.90 -27.11 20.03
C GLU A 356 -17.95 -26.02 19.77
N PRO A 357 -18.72 -25.59 20.79
CA PRO A 357 -19.75 -24.58 20.59
C PRO A 357 -19.16 -23.20 20.31
N ASP A 358 -19.76 -22.43 19.40
CA ASP A 358 -19.55 -20.98 19.40
C ASP A 358 -20.23 -20.38 20.63
N HIS A 359 -19.42 -20.08 21.64
CA HIS A 359 -19.89 -19.54 22.91
C HIS A 359 -20.66 -18.22 22.77
N LYS A 360 -20.40 -17.40 21.75
CA LYS A 360 -21.14 -16.15 21.53
C LYS A 360 -22.52 -16.42 20.94
N ILE A 361 -22.59 -17.25 19.91
CA ILE A 361 -23.83 -17.51 19.18
C ILE A 361 -24.75 -18.42 20.01
N LEU A 362 -24.26 -19.60 20.36
CA LEU A 362 -25.05 -20.58 21.11
C LEU A 362 -25.30 -20.13 22.55
N GLY A 363 -24.36 -19.41 23.17
CA GLY A 363 -24.56 -18.87 24.51
C GLY A 363 -25.72 -17.87 24.57
N ALA A 364 -25.82 -16.98 23.58
CA ALA A 364 -26.91 -16.00 23.50
C ALA A 364 -28.27 -16.65 23.18
N ARG A 365 -28.28 -17.66 22.29
CA ARG A 365 -29.50 -18.36 21.87
C ARG A 365 -30.04 -19.31 22.92
N LEU A 366 -29.19 -20.20 23.44
CA LEU A 366 -29.61 -21.35 24.25
C LEU A 366 -29.69 -21.08 25.75
N LYS A 367 -29.01 -20.03 26.25
CA LYS A 367 -29.02 -19.61 27.67
C LYS A 367 -28.84 -20.79 28.65
N GLN A 368 -29.92 -21.28 29.27
CA GLN A 368 -29.89 -22.37 30.25
C GLN A 368 -29.57 -23.74 29.61
N GLU A 369 -30.03 -23.97 28.37
CA GLU A 369 -29.81 -25.22 27.62
C GLU A 369 -28.37 -25.34 27.07
N PHE A 370 -27.60 -24.24 27.10
CA PHE A 370 -26.26 -24.16 26.54
C PHE A 370 -25.31 -25.23 27.13
N LYS A 371 -25.43 -25.52 28.43
CA LYS A 371 -24.57 -26.50 29.10
C LYS A 371 -24.84 -27.92 28.61
N ALA A 372 -26.10 -28.29 28.40
CA ALA A 372 -26.49 -29.60 27.91
C ALA A 372 -26.05 -29.81 26.45
N VAL A 373 -26.26 -28.80 25.60
CA VAL A 373 -25.81 -28.82 24.19
C VAL A 373 -24.28 -28.87 24.09
N THR A 374 -23.55 -28.14 24.94
CA THR A 374 -22.08 -28.19 24.98
C THR A 374 -21.55 -29.57 25.35
N GLN A 375 -22.19 -30.27 26.29
CA GLN A 375 -21.81 -31.63 26.66
C GLN A 375 -22.13 -32.62 25.53
N GLY A 376 -23.30 -32.48 24.90
CA GLY A 376 -23.66 -33.30 23.73
C GLY A 376 -22.70 -33.12 22.55
N LEU A 377 -22.32 -31.87 22.23
CA LEU A 377 -21.33 -31.57 21.18
C LEU A 377 -19.96 -32.22 21.46
N LYS A 378 -19.51 -32.20 22.72
CA LYS A 378 -18.23 -32.82 23.11
C LYS A 378 -18.24 -34.36 23.08
N ALA A 379 -19.42 -34.97 23.12
CA ALA A 379 -19.59 -36.42 23.11
C ALA A 379 -19.78 -36.99 21.70
N LEU A 380 -19.92 -36.14 20.67
CA LEU A 380 -20.08 -36.59 19.28
C LEU A 380 -18.84 -37.32 18.80
N THR A 381 -19.07 -38.42 18.09
CA THR A 381 -18.04 -39.17 17.37
C THR A 381 -17.73 -38.53 16.00
N ASP A 382 -16.57 -38.86 15.41
CA ASP A 382 -16.17 -38.39 14.08
C ASP A 382 -17.24 -38.62 13.01
N THR A 383 -17.86 -39.80 13.02
CA THR A 383 -18.94 -40.16 12.10
C THR A 383 -20.15 -39.25 12.27
N GLU A 384 -20.54 -38.95 13.51
CA GLU A 384 -21.69 -38.10 13.80
C GLU A 384 -21.45 -36.64 13.48
N ILE A 385 -20.20 -36.17 13.62
CA ILE A 385 -19.79 -34.83 13.21
C ILE A 385 -19.80 -34.72 11.67
N ASN A 386 -19.31 -35.73 10.95
CA ASN A 386 -19.38 -35.73 9.48
C ASN A 386 -20.84 -35.73 8.99
N GLU A 387 -21.74 -36.50 9.61
CA GLU A 387 -23.18 -36.44 9.31
C GLU A 387 -23.79 -35.04 9.56
N MET A 388 -23.38 -34.38 10.65
CA MET A 388 -23.81 -33.01 10.96
C MET A 388 -23.33 -32.02 9.89
N VAL A 389 -22.11 -32.21 9.37
CA VAL A 389 -21.55 -31.40 8.28
C VAL A 389 -22.28 -31.64 6.96
N GLU A 390 -22.69 -32.88 6.67
CA GLU A 390 -23.47 -33.20 5.46
C GLU A 390 -24.90 -32.65 5.51
N LYS A 391 -25.58 -32.79 6.65
CA LYS A 391 -26.96 -32.29 6.84
C LYS A 391 -27.02 -30.79 7.11
N GLY A 392 -25.88 -30.17 7.41
CA GLY A 392 -25.77 -28.76 7.84
C GLY A 392 -26.24 -28.49 9.27
N HIS A 393 -26.85 -29.47 9.95
CA HIS A 393 -27.36 -29.35 11.31
C HIS A 393 -27.46 -30.73 11.98
N ARG A 394 -27.53 -30.75 13.32
CA ARG A 394 -27.85 -31.95 14.11
C ARG A 394 -28.68 -31.56 15.33
N GLU A 395 -29.58 -32.44 15.75
CA GLU A 395 -30.28 -32.28 17.03
C GLU A 395 -29.41 -32.78 18.17
N ILE A 396 -29.16 -31.92 19.15
CA ILE A 396 -28.33 -32.21 20.33
C ILE A 396 -29.11 -31.74 21.55
N ALA A 397 -29.37 -32.64 22.50
CA ALA A 397 -30.16 -32.35 23.70
C ALA A 397 -31.52 -31.67 23.39
N GLY A 398 -32.21 -32.09 22.32
CA GLY A 398 -33.51 -31.55 21.91
C GLY A 398 -33.47 -30.17 21.23
N GLN A 399 -32.28 -29.65 20.94
CA GLN A 399 -32.10 -28.38 20.22
C GLN A 399 -31.47 -28.64 18.85
N ARG A 400 -32.01 -28.00 17.83
CA ARG A 400 -31.40 -27.97 16.49
C ARG A 400 -30.17 -27.05 16.54
N VAL A 401 -29.00 -27.62 16.33
CA VAL A 401 -27.71 -26.91 16.26
C VAL A 401 -27.27 -26.89 14.80
N GLU A 402 -27.12 -25.70 14.26
CA GLU A 402 -26.62 -25.50 12.89
C GLU A 402 -25.09 -25.59 12.87
N ILE A 403 -24.50 -26.05 11.76
CA ILE A 403 -23.04 -26.15 11.62
C ILE A 403 -22.34 -24.80 11.76
N SER A 404 -23.02 -23.71 11.37
CA SER A 404 -22.54 -22.33 11.50
C SER A 404 -22.44 -21.87 12.96
N GLU A 405 -23.03 -22.60 13.91
CA GLU A 405 -22.99 -22.29 15.34
C GLU A 405 -21.92 -23.12 16.09
N VAL A 406 -21.15 -23.92 15.36
CA VAL A 406 -20.16 -24.87 15.89
C VAL A 406 -18.80 -24.59 15.24
N ARG A 407 -17.75 -24.76 16.02
CA ARG A 407 -16.35 -24.76 15.56
C ARG A 407 -15.85 -26.19 15.49
N LEU A 408 -15.47 -26.62 14.29
CA LEU A 408 -14.81 -27.90 14.07
C LEU A 408 -13.32 -27.74 14.38
N ILE A 409 -12.84 -28.55 15.32
CA ILE A 409 -11.43 -28.63 15.69
C ILE A 409 -10.93 -29.99 15.24
N PHE A 410 -9.91 -29.96 14.41
CA PHE A 410 -9.20 -31.16 13.99
C PHE A 410 -8.07 -31.42 14.98
N LYS A 411 -8.09 -32.59 15.63
CA LYS A 411 -7.00 -33.08 16.48
C LYS A 411 -6.42 -34.31 15.85
N SER A 412 -5.11 -34.37 15.73
CA SER A 412 -4.44 -35.62 15.37
C SER A 412 -3.86 -36.25 16.64
N GLU A 413 -4.18 -37.52 16.88
CA GLU A 413 -3.62 -38.31 17.97
C GLU A 413 -2.34 -39.04 17.55
N THR A 414 -2.09 -39.15 16.25
CA THR A 414 -0.97 -39.91 15.66
C THR A 414 0.02 -39.06 14.88
N LEU A 415 -0.27 -37.78 14.60
CA LEU A 415 0.73 -36.90 14.00
C LEU A 415 1.87 -36.68 14.97
N ASN A 416 3.09 -36.69 14.44
CA ASN A 416 4.20 -36.08 15.12
C ASN A 416 3.94 -34.57 15.24
N THR A 417 3.45 -34.13 16.41
CA THR A 417 3.15 -32.73 16.72
C THR A 417 4.37 -31.82 16.64
N ASP A 418 5.58 -32.39 16.60
CA ASP A 418 6.82 -31.65 16.44
C ASP A 418 7.09 -31.30 14.96
N GLN A 419 6.51 -32.05 14.01
CA GLN A 419 6.71 -31.83 12.57
C GLN A 419 5.60 -30.98 11.95
N TYR A 420 4.34 -31.30 12.18
CA TYR A 420 3.21 -30.69 11.48
C TYR A 420 2.29 -29.95 12.44
N GLU A 421 1.89 -28.75 12.03
CA GLU A 421 0.89 -27.94 12.74
C GLU A 421 -0.40 -27.80 11.95
N VAL A 422 -1.52 -27.91 12.67
CA VAL A 422 -2.85 -28.07 12.09
C VAL A 422 -3.70 -26.82 12.30
N ASN A 423 -4.44 -26.42 11.27
CA ASN A 423 -5.43 -25.35 11.35
C ASN A 423 -6.58 -25.55 10.35
N SER A 424 -7.76 -25.00 10.66
CA SER A 424 -8.97 -25.18 9.87
C SER A 424 -9.98 -24.04 10.08
N ASP A 425 -10.87 -23.86 9.11
CA ASP A 425 -11.96 -22.85 9.12
C ASP A 425 -13.38 -23.46 8.98
N ASN A 426 -13.56 -24.69 9.47
CA ASN A 426 -14.76 -25.54 9.32
C ASN A 426 -14.98 -26.14 7.92
N ASP A 427 -14.42 -25.55 6.85
CA ASP A 427 -14.53 -26.08 5.48
C ASP A 427 -13.28 -26.87 5.10
N VAL A 428 -12.11 -26.23 5.18
CA VAL A 428 -10.82 -26.83 4.81
C VAL A 428 -9.93 -27.05 6.02
N LEU A 429 -9.12 -28.10 5.93
CA LEU A 429 -8.08 -28.43 6.88
C LEU A 429 -6.72 -28.29 6.21
N ILE A 430 -5.78 -27.64 6.90
CA ILE A 430 -4.39 -27.56 6.46
C ILE A 430 -3.45 -28.13 7.51
N LEU A 431 -2.37 -28.74 7.03
CA LEU A 431 -1.23 -29.14 7.83
C LEU A 431 0.01 -28.45 7.27
N LEU A 432 0.74 -27.73 8.11
CA LEU A 432 1.95 -27.03 7.72
C LEU A 432 3.15 -27.71 8.38
N ASP A 433 4.11 -28.16 7.59
CA ASP A 433 5.37 -28.68 8.11
C ASP A 433 6.18 -27.51 8.69
N VAL A 434 6.48 -27.56 9.98
CA VAL A 434 7.21 -26.55 10.74
C VAL A 434 8.63 -27.01 11.11
N THR A 435 9.09 -28.13 10.55
CA THR A 435 10.41 -28.69 10.85
C THR A 435 11.50 -27.70 10.45
N PRO A 436 12.39 -27.31 11.37
CA PRO A 436 13.51 -26.45 11.05
C PRO A 436 14.55 -27.20 10.21
N ASP A 437 14.76 -26.73 8.98
CA ASP A 437 15.91 -27.14 8.15
C ASP A 437 16.97 -26.04 8.20
N SER A 438 18.23 -26.41 8.45
CA SER A 438 19.36 -25.48 8.52
C SER A 438 19.52 -24.66 7.23
N SER A 439 19.28 -25.27 6.05
CA SER A 439 19.36 -24.56 4.77
C SER A 439 18.27 -23.47 4.65
N MET A 440 17.10 -23.72 5.24
CA MET A 440 15.98 -22.78 5.26
C MET A 440 16.22 -21.63 6.24
N GLN A 441 16.92 -21.89 7.35
CA GLN A 441 17.33 -20.86 8.29
C GLN A 441 18.32 -19.87 7.66
N ASP A 442 19.25 -20.35 6.83
CA ASP A 442 20.21 -19.53 6.11
C ASP A 442 19.51 -18.62 5.09
N GLU A 443 18.59 -19.17 4.28
CA GLU A 443 17.80 -18.38 3.33
C GLU A 443 16.94 -17.31 4.03
N GLY A 444 16.32 -17.67 5.17
CA GLY A 444 15.56 -16.72 5.98
C GLY A 444 16.43 -15.59 6.55
N THR A 445 17.67 -15.92 6.93
CA THR A 445 18.67 -14.96 7.40
C THR A 445 19.11 -14.03 6.26
N ALA A 446 19.31 -14.54 5.04
CA ALA A 446 19.59 -13.73 3.85
C ALA A 446 18.45 -12.74 3.55
N ARG A 447 17.19 -13.17 3.65
CA ARG A 447 16.01 -12.27 3.53
C ARG A 447 15.97 -11.22 4.63
N GLU A 448 16.47 -11.51 5.83
CA GLU A 448 16.56 -10.53 6.89
C GLU A 448 17.64 -9.47 6.62
N ILE A 449 18.78 -9.85 6.05
CA ILE A 449 19.82 -8.91 5.57
C ILE A 449 19.21 -7.95 4.53
N ILE A 450 18.52 -8.48 3.51
CA ILE A 450 17.83 -7.67 2.49
C ILE A 450 16.88 -6.66 3.15
N ASN A 451 16.08 -7.09 4.12
CA ASN A 451 15.17 -6.21 4.85
C ASN A 451 15.90 -5.10 5.63
N ARG A 452 17.07 -5.38 6.23
CA ARG A 452 17.88 -4.36 6.92
C ARG A 452 18.43 -3.31 5.95
N VAL A 453 18.90 -3.73 4.78
CA VAL A 453 19.33 -2.84 3.70
C VAL A 453 18.17 -1.96 3.21
N GLN A 454 16.99 -2.55 3.00
CA GLN A 454 15.81 -1.80 2.54
C GLN A 454 15.29 -0.80 3.58
N LYS A 455 15.37 -1.12 4.88
CA LYS A 455 15.06 -0.16 5.95
C LYS A 455 16.05 1.01 5.95
N LEU A 456 17.33 0.73 5.74
CA LEU A 456 18.36 1.77 5.58
C LEU A 456 18.08 2.67 4.37
N ARG A 457 17.71 2.10 3.21
CA ARG A 457 17.30 2.90 2.03
C ARG A 457 16.19 3.88 2.37
N LYS A 458 15.12 3.41 3.04
CA LYS A 458 14.00 4.27 3.46
C LYS A 458 14.43 5.36 4.44
N LYS A 459 15.29 5.04 5.40
CA LYS A 459 15.82 6.00 6.38
C LYS A 459 16.70 7.06 5.72
N ALA A 460 17.42 6.70 4.66
CA ALA A 460 18.18 7.62 3.83
C ALA A 460 17.33 8.39 2.79
N HIS A 461 16.00 8.25 2.82
CA HIS A 461 15.07 8.84 1.85
C HIS A 461 15.34 8.45 0.39
N LEU A 462 15.96 7.28 0.17
CA LEU A 462 16.20 6.74 -1.17
C LEU A 462 14.96 6.03 -1.70
N VAL A 463 14.71 6.17 -3.00
CA VAL A 463 13.69 5.42 -3.74
C VAL A 463 14.30 4.16 -4.35
N PRO A 464 13.48 3.11 -4.65
CA PRO A 464 14.02 1.85 -5.19
C PRO A 464 14.78 1.96 -6.52
N THR A 465 14.53 3.02 -7.29
CA THR A 465 15.20 3.36 -8.55
C THR A 465 16.57 4.00 -8.36
N ASP A 466 16.93 4.41 -7.14
CA ASP A 466 18.23 5.00 -6.87
C ASP A 466 19.33 3.93 -6.94
N GLU A 467 20.31 4.15 -7.81
CA GLU A 467 21.47 3.28 -7.90
C GLU A 467 22.39 3.43 -6.68
N ILE A 468 22.64 2.32 -5.99
CA ILE A 468 23.52 2.28 -4.83
C ILE A 468 24.46 1.07 -4.87
N LYS A 469 25.57 1.16 -4.15
CA LYS A 469 26.38 0.00 -3.76
C LYS A 469 26.19 -0.26 -2.26
N VAL A 470 26.09 -1.53 -1.88
CA VAL A 470 25.86 -1.96 -0.51
C VAL A 470 27.10 -2.67 -0.01
N PHE A 471 27.66 -2.16 1.08
CA PHE A 471 28.80 -2.76 1.76
C PHE A 471 28.40 -3.29 3.12
N TYR A 472 28.90 -4.47 3.50
CA TYR A 472 28.59 -5.08 4.79
C TYR A 472 29.82 -5.57 5.54
N LYS A 473 29.78 -5.51 6.87
CA LYS A 473 30.71 -6.22 7.76
C LYS A 473 29.86 -7.07 8.71
N ALA A 474 30.07 -8.38 8.68
CA ALA A 474 29.37 -9.34 9.52
C ALA A 474 30.39 -10.27 10.19
N GLU A 475 29.98 -10.96 11.25
CA GLU A 475 30.79 -11.93 11.98
C GLU A 475 30.01 -13.25 12.15
N GLY A 476 30.72 -14.38 12.20
CA GLY A 476 30.14 -15.70 12.45
C GLY A 476 29.21 -16.18 11.32
N ASP A 477 28.08 -16.77 11.69
CA ASP A 477 27.12 -17.35 10.74
C ASP A 477 26.56 -16.33 9.74
N LEU A 478 26.45 -15.05 10.12
CA LEU A 478 26.00 -14.00 9.20
C LEU A 478 26.96 -13.78 8.04
N GLU A 479 28.27 -13.90 8.27
CA GLU A 479 29.27 -13.77 7.21
C GLU A 479 29.17 -14.92 6.21
N ARG A 480 29.01 -16.16 6.71
CA ARG A 480 28.79 -17.34 5.86
C ARG A 480 27.55 -17.16 4.99
N VAL A 481 26.40 -16.83 5.59
CA VAL A 481 25.13 -16.62 4.88
C VAL A 481 25.23 -15.49 3.86
N ALA A 482 25.87 -14.37 4.21
CA ALA A 482 26.04 -13.23 3.31
C ALA A 482 26.91 -13.56 2.07
N LYS A 483 27.89 -14.47 2.23
CA LYS A 483 28.73 -14.97 1.13
C LYS A 483 27.99 -16.00 0.26
N GLU A 484 27.40 -17.03 0.88
CA GLU A 484 26.73 -18.13 0.18
C GLU A 484 25.50 -17.65 -0.61
N HIS A 485 24.71 -16.73 -0.04
CA HIS A 485 23.51 -16.17 -0.67
C HIS A 485 23.73 -14.83 -1.38
N LYS A 486 24.98 -14.47 -1.71
CA LYS A 486 25.31 -13.17 -2.32
C LYS A 486 24.46 -12.88 -3.57
N GLN A 487 24.39 -13.82 -4.52
CA GLN A 487 23.63 -13.63 -5.76
C GLN A 487 22.13 -13.40 -5.51
N PHE A 488 21.56 -14.10 -4.54
CA PHE A 488 20.15 -13.92 -4.14
C PHE A 488 19.91 -12.53 -3.53
N ILE A 489 20.84 -12.06 -2.69
CA ILE A 489 20.78 -10.73 -2.08
C ILE A 489 20.90 -9.63 -3.16
N GLU A 490 21.89 -9.74 -4.05
CA GLU A 490 22.12 -8.77 -5.15
C GLU A 490 20.93 -8.72 -6.11
N GLY A 491 20.42 -9.87 -6.54
CA GLY A 491 19.25 -9.94 -7.43
C GLY A 491 18.01 -9.30 -6.83
N THR A 492 17.80 -9.44 -5.51
CA THR A 492 16.65 -8.84 -4.82
C THR A 492 16.82 -7.34 -4.56
N LEU A 493 18.04 -6.89 -4.25
CA LEU A 493 18.34 -5.48 -4.00
C LEU A 493 18.50 -4.66 -5.30
N LYS A 494 18.73 -5.34 -6.42
CA LYS A 494 19.17 -4.74 -7.70
C LYS A 494 20.36 -3.80 -7.48
N ALA A 495 21.30 -4.24 -6.64
CA ALA A 495 22.46 -3.47 -6.21
C ALA A 495 23.60 -4.41 -5.81
N ASN A 496 24.85 -3.98 -6.01
CA ASN A 496 26.03 -4.74 -5.61
C ASN A 496 26.05 -4.92 -4.09
N PHE A 497 26.44 -6.12 -3.64
CA PHE A 497 26.54 -6.48 -2.23
C PHE A 497 27.93 -7.05 -1.94
N GLU A 498 28.77 -6.24 -1.30
CA GLU A 498 30.19 -6.54 -1.09
C GLU A 498 30.63 -6.37 0.35
N GLU A 499 31.75 -7.01 0.71
CA GLU A 499 32.37 -6.82 2.02
C GLU A 499 32.89 -5.39 2.18
N MET A 500 32.80 -4.85 3.40
CA MET A 500 33.21 -3.50 3.75
C MET A 500 34.69 -3.22 3.40
N ASN A 501 35.54 -4.25 3.39
CA ASN A 501 36.96 -4.13 3.05
C ASN A 501 37.19 -3.78 1.56
N LYS A 502 36.20 -4.01 0.69
CA LYS A 502 36.27 -3.68 -0.74
C LYS A 502 35.79 -2.26 -1.06
N ARG A 503 35.26 -1.55 -0.07
CA ARG A 503 34.81 -0.16 -0.23
C ARG A 503 36.01 0.73 -0.56
N LYS A 504 35.92 1.45 -1.68
CA LYS A 504 36.95 2.40 -2.11
C LYS A 504 36.71 3.75 -1.43
N SER A 505 37.78 4.54 -1.29
CA SER A 505 37.67 5.94 -0.81
C SER A 505 36.83 6.83 -1.73
N SER A 506 36.67 6.43 -3.00
CA SER A 506 35.82 7.08 -4.00
C SER A 506 34.32 6.83 -3.79
N ASP A 507 33.92 5.80 -3.03
CA ASP A 507 32.52 5.47 -2.82
C ASP A 507 31.88 6.45 -1.80
N GLN A 508 31.06 7.39 -2.31
CA GLN A 508 30.42 8.41 -1.48
C GLN A 508 29.42 7.78 -0.51
N LEU A 509 29.69 7.89 0.80
CA LEU A 509 28.80 7.39 1.85
C LEU A 509 27.47 8.14 1.86
N ILE A 510 26.36 7.41 1.81
CA ILE A 510 25.01 7.93 2.01
C ILE A 510 24.61 7.76 3.48
N ILE A 511 24.70 6.52 3.98
CA ILE A 511 24.35 6.17 5.36
C ILE A 511 25.13 4.91 5.77
N GLU A 512 25.53 4.83 7.05
CA GLU A 512 26.19 3.68 7.66
C GLU A 512 25.57 3.42 9.03
N GLU A 513 25.20 2.17 9.31
CA GLU A 513 24.57 1.81 10.59
C GLU A 513 24.93 0.38 11.00
N ASP A 514 25.23 0.21 12.29
CA ASP A 514 25.36 -1.09 12.93
C ASP A 514 23.97 -1.59 13.32
N GLN A 515 23.61 -2.79 12.86
CA GLN A 515 22.31 -3.40 13.13
C GLN A 515 22.48 -4.76 13.78
N LYS A 516 21.67 -5.03 14.81
CA LYS A 516 21.61 -6.34 15.46
C LYS A 516 20.65 -7.27 14.70
N LEU A 517 21.12 -8.47 14.39
CA LEU A 517 20.41 -9.49 13.64
C LEU A 517 20.59 -10.82 14.38
N LYS A 518 19.54 -11.26 15.08
CA LYS A 518 19.61 -12.30 16.13
C LYS A 518 20.66 -11.92 17.20
N ASP A 519 21.66 -12.77 17.42
CA ASP A 519 22.74 -12.59 18.40
C ASP A 519 24.01 -11.98 17.80
N CYS A 520 24.01 -11.68 16.51
CA CYS A 520 25.17 -11.16 15.79
C CYS A 520 24.93 -9.71 15.33
N ASN A 521 26.01 -8.95 15.14
CA ASN A 521 25.97 -7.60 14.61
C ASN A 521 26.36 -7.61 13.12
N ILE A 522 25.62 -6.86 12.31
CA ILE A 522 25.96 -6.58 10.92
C ILE A 522 26.03 -5.06 10.72
N LYS A 523 27.19 -4.58 10.27
CA LYS A 523 27.36 -3.19 9.84
C LYS A 523 27.03 -3.09 8.36
N ILE A 524 26.17 -2.15 8.00
CA ILE A 524 25.77 -1.94 6.60
C ILE A 524 26.04 -0.48 6.22
N ALA A 525 26.72 -0.26 5.10
CA ALA A 525 26.94 1.04 4.49
C ALA A 525 26.32 1.08 3.09
N LEU A 526 25.57 2.15 2.80
CA LEU A 526 25.07 2.44 1.45
C LEU A 526 25.89 3.57 0.87
N THR A 527 26.37 3.40 -0.37
CA THR A 527 27.12 4.43 -1.09
C THR A 527 26.48 4.73 -2.43
N LYS A 528 26.71 5.93 -2.99
CA LYS A 528 26.27 6.24 -4.36
C LYS A 528 27.01 5.38 -5.38
N SER A 529 26.29 5.00 -6.44
CA SER A 529 26.83 4.22 -7.56
C SER A 529 27.86 4.99 -8.42
N SER A 530 27.97 6.31 -8.27
CA SER A 530 28.76 7.14 -9.18
C SER A 530 30.23 6.76 -9.21
N ASP A 531 30.68 6.26 -10.36
CA ASP A 531 32.07 6.31 -10.81
C ASP A 531 32.45 7.79 -11.02
N VAL A 532 32.63 8.52 -9.92
CA VAL A 532 33.11 9.91 -9.97
C VAL A 532 34.52 9.86 -10.54
N GLN A 533 34.67 10.31 -11.78
CA GLN A 533 36.00 10.51 -12.37
C GLN A 533 36.75 11.51 -11.50
N LEU A 534 37.92 11.13 -11.01
CA LEU A 534 38.82 12.04 -10.32
C LEU A 534 39.65 12.81 -11.37
N PRO A 535 39.94 14.11 -11.18
CA PRO A 535 40.87 14.83 -12.02
C PRO A 535 42.19 14.07 -12.14
N ALA A 536 42.70 13.99 -13.36
CA ALA A 536 44.00 13.37 -13.65
C ALA A 536 45.20 14.26 -13.25
N VAL A 537 44.92 15.50 -12.83
CA VAL A 537 45.89 16.49 -12.33
C VAL A 537 45.56 16.86 -10.88
N LYS A 538 46.54 17.35 -10.11
CA LYS A 538 46.31 17.78 -8.71
C LYS A 538 45.23 18.86 -8.65
N TRP A 539 44.31 18.70 -7.70
CA TRP A 539 43.11 19.52 -7.58
C TRP A 539 42.68 19.68 -6.11
N ALA A 540 41.86 20.69 -5.83
CA ALA A 540 41.17 20.86 -4.56
C ALA A 540 39.72 21.32 -4.79
N ASN A 541 38.81 20.85 -3.95
CA ASN A 541 37.49 21.44 -3.82
C ASN A 541 37.61 22.81 -3.16
N VAL A 542 36.73 23.74 -3.52
CA VAL A 542 36.59 25.03 -2.84
C VAL A 542 35.19 25.14 -2.29
N GLN A 543 35.06 25.43 -1.00
CA GLN A 543 33.78 25.68 -0.34
C GLN A 543 33.79 27.02 0.38
N LEU A 544 32.79 27.84 0.07
CA LEU A 544 32.49 29.07 0.79
C LEU A 544 31.87 28.73 2.13
N VAL A 545 32.42 29.29 3.20
CA VAL A 545 31.87 29.17 4.55
C VAL A 545 31.39 30.55 4.97
N GLU A 546 30.09 30.68 5.25
CA GLU A 546 29.41 31.95 5.59
C GLU A 546 29.51 33.08 4.56
N PHE A 547 30.08 32.82 3.37
CA PHE A 547 30.00 33.72 2.23
C PHE A 547 28.85 33.34 1.28
N LYS A 548 28.27 34.36 0.64
CA LYS A 548 27.45 34.19 -0.56
C LYS A 548 28.27 34.67 -1.77
N SER A 549 28.38 33.83 -2.79
CA SER A 549 29.04 34.24 -4.03
C SER A 549 28.31 35.40 -4.69
N ARG A 550 29.08 36.34 -5.27
CA ARG A 550 28.56 37.43 -6.12
C ARG A 550 28.15 36.95 -7.51
N TYR A 551 28.63 35.78 -7.92
CA TYR A 551 28.39 35.18 -9.23
C TYR A 551 27.50 33.93 -9.10
N CYS A 552 27.03 33.42 -10.24
CA CYS A 552 26.35 32.11 -10.34
C CYS A 552 25.22 31.88 -9.30
N ASN A 553 24.38 32.90 -9.06
CA ASN A 553 23.21 32.85 -8.18
C ASN A 553 23.50 32.38 -6.74
N GLY A 554 24.66 32.74 -6.17
CA GLY A 554 25.02 32.42 -4.79
C GLY A 554 25.65 31.04 -4.59
N ALA A 555 26.21 30.45 -5.66
CA ALA A 555 26.97 29.20 -5.59
C ALA A 555 28.03 29.23 -4.48
N SER A 556 28.10 28.17 -3.67
CA SER A 556 29.02 28.08 -2.52
C SER A 556 30.09 27.00 -2.67
N LYS A 557 30.11 26.27 -3.79
CA LYS A 557 31.00 25.15 -4.03
C LYS A 557 31.59 25.23 -5.44
N GLY A 558 32.85 24.85 -5.58
CA GLY A 558 33.56 24.84 -6.87
C GLY A 558 34.80 23.95 -6.80
N LEU A 559 35.56 23.93 -7.88
CA LEU A 559 36.75 23.08 -8.03
C LEU A 559 37.90 23.92 -8.57
N ILE A 560 39.11 23.76 -8.04
CA ILE A 560 40.31 24.41 -8.59
C ILE A 560 41.40 23.37 -8.86
N LEU A 561 42.18 23.62 -9.91
CA LEU A 561 43.36 22.83 -10.22
C LEU A 561 44.56 23.44 -9.49
N LEU A 562 45.37 22.59 -8.88
CA LEU A 562 46.55 22.99 -8.10
C LEU A 562 47.84 22.93 -8.95
N GLU A 563 47.76 22.45 -10.19
CA GLU A 563 48.89 22.39 -11.11
C GLU A 563 48.48 22.73 -12.55
N VAL A 564 49.39 23.37 -13.28
CA VAL A 564 49.29 23.64 -14.73
C VAL A 564 50.59 23.17 -15.37
N GLN A 565 50.52 22.27 -16.36
CA GLN A 565 51.71 21.66 -16.98
C GLN A 565 52.71 21.06 -15.97
N LYS A 566 52.21 20.41 -14.90
CA LYS A 566 53.00 19.83 -13.78
C LYS A 566 53.74 20.85 -12.90
N MET A 567 53.48 22.15 -13.08
CA MET A 567 53.99 23.21 -12.20
C MET A 567 52.91 23.58 -11.17
N PRO A 568 53.25 23.70 -9.87
CA PRO A 568 52.28 24.07 -8.84
C PRO A 568 51.81 25.51 -9.02
N VAL A 569 50.51 25.75 -8.82
CA VAL A 569 49.90 27.08 -8.92
C VAL A 569 50.21 27.88 -7.64
N PRO A 570 50.77 29.11 -7.73
CA PRO A 570 51.04 29.95 -6.57
C PRO A 570 49.77 30.32 -5.78
N LEU A 571 49.90 30.49 -4.46
CA LEU A 571 48.78 30.84 -3.58
C LEU A 571 48.02 32.12 -4.01
N ASP A 572 48.73 33.13 -4.53
CA ASP A 572 48.10 34.37 -5.01
C ASP A 572 47.25 34.13 -6.26
N GLN A 573 47.67 33.23 -7.14
CA GLN A 573 46.89 32.84 -8.30
C GLN A 573 45.66 32.03 -7.89
N ILE A 574 45.77 31.15 -6.88
CA ILE A 574 44.62 30.43 -6.29
C ILE A 574 43.60 31.42 -5.69
N LYS A 575 44.06 32.47 -4.99
CA LYS A 575 43.15 33.52 -4.50
C LYS A 575 42.48 34.26 -5.65
N GLY A 576 43.20 34.52 -6.73
CA GLY A 576 42.66 35.08 -7.98
C GLY A 576 41.58 34.18 -8.60
N GLU A 577 41.79 32.87 -8.66
CA GLU A 577 40.79 31.92 -9.16
C GLU A 577 39.53 31.88 -8.29
N ILE A 578 39.68 31.95 -6.96
CA ILE A 578 38.54 32.02 -6.05
C ILE A 578 37.76 33.33 -6.24
N PHE A 579 38.45 34.44 -6.52
CA PHE A 579 37.79 35.68 -6.93
C PHE A 579 37.06 35.51 -8.27
N ASN A 580 37.65 34.87 -9.27
CA ASN A 580 36.99 34.64 -10.56
C ASN A 580 35.74 33.75 -10.42
N LEU A 581 35.83 32.70 -9.59
CA LEU A 581 34.73 31.75 -9.38
C LEU A 581 33.59 32.36 -8.55
N PHE A 582 33.92 33.11 -7.49
CA PHE A 582 32.92 33.49 -6.50
C PHE A 582 32.76 35.00 -6.27
N GLY A 583 33.67 35.83 -6.76
CA GLY A 583 33.65 37.30 -6.61
C GLY A 583 34.03 37.79 -5.21
N ILE A 584 34.84 37.03 -4.46
CA ILE A 584 35.21 37.33 -3.06
C ILE A 584 36.67 37.77 -2.99
N THR A 585 36.96 38.88 -2.31
CA THR A 585 38.30 39.51 -2.28
C THR A 585 38.97 39.52 -0.91
N ASN A 586 38.25 39.27 0.19
CA ASN A 586 38.77 39.34 1.57
C ASN A 586 38.44 38.05 2.33
N PHE A 587 39.35 37.08 2.34
CA PHE A 587 39.15 35.78 2.99
C PHE A 587 40.47 35.14 3.41
N ASP A 588 40.39 34.22 4.37
CA ASP A 588 41.44 33.26 4.69
C ASP A 588 41.12 31.90 4.06
N LEU A 589 42.17 31.13 3.75
CA LEU A 589 42.06 29.74 3.29
C LEU A 589 42.40 28.78 4.41
N TRP A 590 41.52 27.80 4.62
CA TRP A 590 41.67 26.80 5.68
C TRP A 590 41.53 25.38 5.11
N LEU A 591 42.34 24.48 5.65
CA LEU A 591 42.12 23.04 5.61
C LEU A 591 41.63 22.58 6.99
N GLN A 592 41.11 21.35 7.10
CA GLN A 592 40.81 20.79 8.43
C GLN A 592 42.04 20.75 9.34
N THR A 593 43.24 20.67 8.76
CA THR A 593 44.52 20.66 9.48
C THR A 593 45.03 22.04 9.89
N GLY A 594 44.35 23.14 9.50
CA GLY A 594 44.71 24.51 9.87
C GLY A 594 44.72 25.51 8.70
N LYS A 595 45.12 26.75 9.00
CA LYS A 595 45.18 27.87 8.05
C LYS A 595 46.29 27.66 7.01
N VAL A 596 45.98 27.94 5.74
CA VAL A 596 46.91 27.89 4.60
C VAL A 596 47.62 29.23 4.50
N THR A 597 48.95 29.23 4.62
CA THR A 597 49.76 30.47 4.68
C THR A 597 50.72 30.62 3.50
N ASN A 598 51.10 29.52 2.87
CA ASN A 598 52.05 29.51 1.76
C ASN A 598 51.68 28.44 0.71
N THR A 599 52.34 28.46 -0.45
CA THR A 599 52.06 27.52 -1.55
C THR A 599 52.35 26.05 -1.18
N LYS A 600 53.26 25.76 -0.24
CA LYS A 600 53.52 24.37 0.20
C LYS A 600 52.35 23.79 1.00
N ASP A 601 51.61 24.63 1.72
CA ASP A 601 50.42 24.20 2.44
C ASP A 601 49.31 23.72 1.48
N LEU A 602 49.28 24.22 0.23
CA LEU A 602 48.34 23.78 -0.80
C LEU A 602 48.61 22.35 -1.29
N GLU A 603 49.83 21.82 -1.14
CA GLU A 603 50.09 20.42 -1.49
C GLU A 603 49.28 19.46 -0.62
N LYS A 604 48.99 19.85 0.63
CA LYS A 604 48.13 19.10 1.56
C LYS A 604 46.64 19.21 1.20
N ALA A 605 46.28 20.15 0.32
CA ALA A 605 44.93 20.32 -0.18
C ALA A 605 44.59 19.40 -1.36
N ALA A 606 45.57 18.66 -1.88
CA ALA A 606 45.35 17.76 -3.01
C ALA A 606 44.30 16.70 -2.67
N SER A 607 43.24 16.62 -3.48
CA SER A 607 42.08 15.75 -3.25
C SER A 607 41.33 16.05 -1.93
N ALA A 608 41.40 17.28 -1.43
CA ALA A 608 40.72 17.74 -0.23
C ALA A 608 39.87 18.99 -0.51
N THR A 609 39.20 19.51 0.53
CA THR A 609 38.40 20.73 0.47
C THR A 609 39.12 21.90 1.12
N LEU A 610 39.34 22.96 0.34
CA LEU A 610 39.78 24.29 0.79
C LEU A 610 38.55 25.11 1.19
N TYR A 611 38.55 25.57 2.43
CA TYR A 611 37.51 26.42 2.97
C TYR A 611 37.89 27.89 2.83
N VAL A 612 37.01 28.65 2.20
CA VAL A 612 37.10 30.11 2.09
C VAL A 612 36.32 30.68 3.27
N VAL A 613 37.04 31.21 4.26
CA VAL A 613 36.45 31.69 5.52
C VAL A 613 36.66 33.20 5.69
N PRO A 614 35.73 33.92 6.35
CA PRO A 614 35.93 35.33 6.67
C PRO A 614 37.17 35.54 7.54
N MET A 615 37.92 36.61 7.28
CA MET A 615 39.04 37.00 8.14
C MET A 615 38.55 37.29 9.56
N ASP A 616 39.37 36.97 10.55
CA ASP A 616 39.15 37.26 11.98
C ASP A 616 37.90 36.62 12.63
N LYS A 617 37.32 35.58 12.01
CA LYS A 617 36.19 34.83 12.57
C LYS A 617 36.54 33.36 12.80
N LYS A 618 36.28 32.85 14.01
CA LYS A 618 36.32 31.40 14.27
C LYS A 618 35.04 30.78 13.70
N VAL A 619 35.19 29.88 12.74
CA VAL A 619 34.05 29.21 12.10
C VAL A 619 34.23 27.70 12.18
N GLU A 620 33.14 26.98 12.42
CA GLU A 620 33.13 25.52 12.38
C GLU A 620 33.17 25.05 10.92
N LEU A 621 34.17 24.23 10.59
CA LEU A 621 34.38 23.76 9.22
C LEU A 621 33.47 22.56 8.91
N PRO A 622 32.85 22.50 7.73
CA PRO A 622 32.14 21.32 7.26
C PRO A 622 33.01 20.04 7.24
N PRO A 623 32.40 18.84 7.21
CA PRO A 623 33.13 17.61 6.99
C PRO A 623 33.85 17.61 5.63
N GLN A 624 35.09 17.11 5.60
CA GLN A 624 35.90 17.07 4.39
C GLN A 624 35.20 16.27 3.27
N ASN A 625 35.24 16.80 2.05
CA ASN A 625 34.85 16.07 0.85
C ASN A 625 36.08 15.80 -0.05
N GLY A 626 36.36 14.51 -0.27
CA GLY A 626 37.44 14.04 -1.16
C GLY A 626 36.99 13.77 -2.61
N THR A 627 35.72 14.02 -2.93
CA THR A 627 35.17 13.90 -4.29
C THR A 627 34.97 15.28 -4.92
N PRO A 628 35.31 15.49 -6.20
CA PRO A 628 35.14 16.78 -6.87
C PRO A 628 33.70 17.28 -6.77
N PHE A 629 33.51 18.55 -6.39
CA PHE A 629 32.19 19.18 -6.37
C PHE A 629 31.61 19.39 -7.77
N CYS A 630 32.47 19.50 -8.78
CA CYS A 630 32.13 19.83 -10.15
C CYS A 630 32.21 18.61 -11.07
N LYS A 631 31.29 18.50 -12.02
CA LYS A 631 31.41 17.57 -13.16
C LYS A 631 32.66 17.85 -13.98
N LEU A 632 33.30 16.79 -14.45
CA LEU A 632 34.55 16.85 -15.19
C LEU A 632 34.68 15.72 -16.20
N LEU A 633 35.63 15.89 -17.12
CA LEU A 633 36.03 14.90 -18.11
C LEU A 633 37.56 14.85 -18.19
N ASN A 634 38.14 13.66 -18.08
CA ASN A 634 39.56 13.47 -18.35
C ASN A 634 39.78 13.12 -19.83
N VAL A 635 40.73 13.82 -20.46
CA VAL A 635 41.13 13.57 -21.86
C VAL A 635 42.64 13.38 -21.94
N VAL A 636 43.11 12.60 -22.91
CA VAL A 636 44.54 12.43 -23.18
C VAL A 636 44.86 13.16 -24.49
N GLU A 637 45.70 14.18 -24.41
CA GLU A 637 46.14 14.93 -25.59
C GLU A 637 47.68 14.92 -25.62
N ASN A 638 48.25 14.46 -26.73
CA ASN A 638 49.71 14.30 -26.90
C ASN A 638 50.38 13.48 -25.78
N GLY A 639 49.73 12.41 -25.31
CA GLY A 639 50.25 11.52 -24.27
C GLY A 639 50.26 12.09 -22.84
N SER A 640 49.73 13.29 -22.63
CA SER A 640 49.59 13.90 -21.30
C SER A 640 48.13 13.90 -20.85
N PRO A 641 47.82 13.42 -19.63
CA PRO A 641 46.47 13.48 -19.10
C PRO A 641 46.09 14.93 -18.79
N LYS A 642 44.88 15.33 -19.20
CA LYS A 642 44.28 16.64 -18.94
C LYS A 642 42.90 16.45 -18.32
N THR A 643 42.49 17.39 -17.49
CA THR A 643 41.15 17.43 -16.91
C THR A 643 40.41 18.67 -17.40
N ILE A 644 39.23 18.46 -17.98
CA ILE A 644 38.30 19.52 -18.37
C ILE A 644 37.21 19.57 -17.29
N ILE A 645 37.02 20.74 -16.69
CA ILE A 645 35.93 20.97 -15.73
C ILE A 645 34.71 21.43 -16.53
N LEU A 646 33.63 20.65 -16.48
CA LEU A 646 32.42 20.88 -17.29
C LEU A 646 31.47 21.90 -16.66
N GLU A 647 31.56 22.11 -15.35
CA GLU A 647 30.77 23.11 -14.61
C GLU A 647 31.62 23.71 -13.47
N ASN A 648 31.76 25.03 -13.36
CA ASN A 648 32.52 25.65 -12.26
C ASN A 648 32.19 27.16 -12.13
N PRO A 649 31.72 27.65 -10.97
CA PRO A 649 31.35 26.92 -9.75
C PRO A 649 30.10 26.03 -9.96
N VAL A 650 29.75 25.20 -8.97
CA VAL A 650 28.57 24.32 -9.03
C VAL A 650 27.31 25.17 -9.21
N GLY A 651 26.60 24.97 -10.33
CA GLY A 651 25.39 25.72 -10.63
C GLY A 651 24.27 25.43 -9.61
N CYS A 652 23.55 26.47 -9.19
CA CYS A 652 22.26 26.26 -8.53
C CYS A 652 21.25 25.78 -9.58
N PRO A 653 20.57 24.64 -9.40
CA PRO A 653 19.43 24.32 -10.24
C PRO A 653 18.41 25.44 -10.09
N THR A 654 18.08 26.12 -11.18
CA THR A 654 16.91 26.99 -11.23
C THR A 654 15.70 26.08 -11.07
N ASN A 655 14.97 26.22 -9.97
CA ASN A 655 13.64 25.64 -9.82
C ASN A 655 12.67 26.35 -10.78
N TYR A 656 12.83 26.16 -12.08
CA TYR A 656 11.71 26.31 -13.01
C TYR A 656 10.96 24.99 -12.96
N LYS A 657 9.96 24.93 -12.08
CA LYS A 657 8.81 24.05 -12.31
C LYS A 657 8.14 24.58 -13.58
N VAL A 658 8.30 23.85 -14.68
CA VAL A 658 7.37 23.92 -15.82
C VAL A 658 6.22 22.99 -15.50
#